data_AF-A0A159Z3X5-F1
#
_entry.id   AF-A0A159Z3X5-F1
#
_cell.length_a   1.000
_cell.length_b   1.000
_cell.length_c   1.000
_cell.angle_alpha   90.00
_cell.angle_beta   90.00
_cell.angle_gamma   90.00
#
_symmetry.space_group_name_H-M   'P 1'
#
loop_
_entity.id
_entity.type
_entity.pdbx_description
1 polymer ?
#
loop_
_entity_poly.entity_id
_entity_poly.type
_entity_poly.pdbx_seq_one_letter_code
_entity_poly.pdbx_strand_id
1 'polypeptide(L)'
;MGRTLLTLALMTSTAALGGLPAYSQDFGLYAYDTTYTLAFEHPGRGSLTPRFAAAADYMESRLTFGTLVPTRQDFSWTQQNQTRSSQNLQLTMSGASQKYIVVGAHFDTAGNGSTLQGVDDNASGAGVLTELAAHMNGLSLGTGLVFVGFGAEENGLRGSRAYVAQMTDEQRENIAGMINIDSLVTGDFMYAHAGTNIERDPALKSYWEIAHAIAVEQGIDLRSNPGLNEEYPLDTGCCSDAEPFEALDIPVLWLEATNWDIGDLDGYVQTTNPAIEGGSTWHNATRDNWDYLVNAFGEDRIPDRLEAYSRLLTILLVQLTDADLIASAREAGTAAYQMADMMSQRSKGMTDLAMRNAEGRLSRTGTGATASGSTLSSSGFEAPKLRPVLQVSGLARPSGSPEVGIDHSNALGVLVGLTYDASPDLSLGATLAYSRNEDTLAIGGSLDQDGVMLGLDMAFERGPLWAVAVAHVGENSVEGTRDFTLRSGLGAVVAQGSFGLDTDAQTRGAAVKLGYDLTTTPVMRAGLVGGLDYTHYQIDGFTETGTERGAVTYDEQTFESAELSLGGRVQRTVALGAMPVVLGAEASWIHELADGAPTSTTITDEEGTVQTASYSRADKSFGRVGLSADFLVSARTTGWVTVGSRVKHDGGSQWGIGAGLGMRF
;
A
#
# COMPACT_ATOMS: atom_id res chain seq x y z
N MET A 1 46.48 -6.67 20.34
CA MET A 1 46.11 -7.88 19.58
C MET A 1 45.27 -8.77 20.49
N GLY A 2 43.99 -8.98 20.17
CA GLY A 2 43.13 -9.91 20.92
C GLY A 2 41.71 -9.40 21.15
N ARG A 3 40.90 -9.47 20.08
CA ARG A 3 39.44 -9.72 20.04
C ARG A 3 38.57 -9.29 21.24
N THR A 4 37.78 -8.24 21.03
CA THR A 4 36.47 -8.07 21.69
C THR A 4 35.41 -8.12 20.59
N LEU A 5 34.77 -9.28 20.44
CA LEU A 5 33.57 -9.47 19.61
C LEU A 5 32.42 -8.77 20.32
N LEU A 6 31.93 -7.68 19.75
CA LEU A 6 30.65 -7.10 20.15
C LEU A 6 29.57 -7.72 19.26
N THR A 7 28.79 -8.61 19.87
CA THR A 7 27.68 -9.32 19.27
C THR A 7 26.60 -8.31 18.88
N LEU A 8 26.44 -8.09 17.57
CA LEU A 8 25.34 -7.33 17.00
C LEU A 8 24.09 -8.21 17.08
N ALA A 9 23.23 -7.97 18.07
CA ALA A 9 21.91 -8.57 18.13
C ALA A 9 21.03 -7.88 17.07
N LEU A 10 21.09 -8.37 15.83
CA LEU A 10 20.00 -8.20 14.88
C LEU A 10 18.77 -8.88 15.51
N MET A 11 17.76 -8.10 15.87
CA MET A 11 16.41 -8.64 16.07
C MET A 11 15.87 -9.02 14.70
N THR A 12 16.33 -10.15 14.15
CA THR A 12 15.51 -10.95 13.26
C THR A 12 14.47 -11.63 14.13
N SER A 13 13.32 -10.98 14.30
CA SER A 13 12.10 -11.67 14.71
C SER A 13 11.64 -12.55 13.54
N THR A 14 12.39 -13.60 13.24
CA THR A 14 11.81 -14.82 12.67
C THR A 14 10.98 -15.43 13.79
N ALA A 15 9.76 -14.93 13.95
CA ALA A 15 8.71 -15.75 14.48
C ALA A 15 8.69 -16.98 13.58
N ALA A 16 8.92 -18.15 14.16
CA ALA A 16 8.67 -19.41 13.50
C ALA A 16 7.16 -19.48 13.26
N LEU A 17 6.71 -18.88 12.16
CA LEU A 17 5.47 -19.24 11.50
C LEU A 17 5.65 -20.71 11.17
N GLY A 18 4.95 -21.59 11.89
CA GLY A 18 4.77 -22.96 11.46
C GLY A 18 4.29 -22.89 10.02
N GLY A 19 5.12 -23.35 9.09
CA GLY A 19 4.80 -23.29 7.67
C GLY A 19 3.51 -24.04 7.46
N LEU A 20 2.43 -23.31 7.18
CA LEU A 20 1.27 -23.89 6.53
C LEU A 20 1.79 -24.61 5.27
N PRO A 21 1.22 -25.77 4.90
CA PRO A 21 1.54 -26.37 3.62
C PRO A 21 1.39 -25.30 2.53
N ALA A 22 2.31 -25.30 1.57
CA ALA A 22 2.30 -24.35 0.46
C ALA A 22 1.05 -24.62 -0.41
N TYR A 23 -0.09 -24.10 0.01
CA TYR A 23 -1.27 -23.99 -0.82
C TYR A 23 -0.91 -23.10 -2.02
N SER A 24 -1.46 -23.43 -3.19
CA SER A 24 -1.25 -22.61 -4.38
C SER A 24 -1.81 -21.20 -4.14
N GLN A 25 -1.34 -20.23 -4.93
CA GLN A 25 -1.92 -18.88 -4.93
C GLN A 25 -3.31 -18.82 -5.59
N ASP A 26 -3.91 -19.96 -5.92
CA ASP A 26 -5.17 -20.08 -6.65
C ASP A 26 -6.33 -20.41 -5.70
N PHE A 27 -7.54 -20.02 -6.11
CA PHE A 27 -8.78 -20.31 -5.41
C PHE A 27 -9.20 -21.78 -5.61
N GLY A 28 -9.99 -22.32 -4.69
CA GLY A 28 -10.63 -23.63 -4.75
C GLY A 28 -9.82 -24.79 -4.19
N LEU A 29 -8.48 -24.72 -4.13
CA LEU A 29 -7.67 -25.88 -3.71
C LEU A 29 -7.79 -26.22 -2.22
N TYR A 30 -7.88 -25.21 -1.36
CA TYR A 30 -8.02 -25.43 0.08
C TYR A 30 -9.41 -25.99 0.39
N ALA A 31 -10.43 -25.47 -0.30
CA ALA A 31 -11.80 -25.94 -0.26
C ALA A 31 -11.89 -27.37 -0.77
N TYR A 32 -11.27 -27.68 -1.91
CA TYR A 32 -11.22 -29.03 -2.48
C TYR A 32 -10.64 -30.05 -1.52
N ASP A 33 -9.49 -29.77 -0.91
CA ASP A 33 -8.84 -30.67 0.07
C ASP A 33 -9.75 -30.91 1.29
N THR A 34 -10.42 -29.86 1.76
CA THR A 34 -11.36 -29.94 2.88
C THR A 34 -12.61 -30.76 2.52
N THR A 35 -13.23 -30.47 1.37
CA THR A 35 -14.40 -31.19 0.85
C THR A 35 -14.07 -32.66 0.64
N TYR A 36 -12.94 -32.96 0.01
CA TYR A 36 -12.47 -34.32 -0.23
C TYR A 36 -12.27 -35.08 1.10
N THR A 37 -11.60 -34.47 2.08
CA THR A 37 -11.34 -35.11 3.38
C THR A 37 -12.65 -35.36 4.14
N LEU A 38 -13.56 -34.39 4.18
CA LEU A 38 -14.88 -34.57 4.79
C LEU A 38 -15.69 -35.70 4.12
N ALA A 39 -15.64 -35.79 2.79
CA ALA A 39 -16.35 -36.79 2.02
C ALA A 39 -15.79 -38.22 2.23
N PHE A 40 -14.47 -38.38 2.14
CA PHE A 40 -13.83 -39.71 2.15
C PHE A 40 -13.43 -40.20 3.54
N GLU A 41 -12.98 -39.31 4.42
CA GLU A 41 -12.50 -39.69 5.76
C GLU A 41 -13.60 -39.55 6.83
N HIS A 42 -14.59 -38.70 6.59
CA HIS A 42 -15.71 -38.46 7.50
C HIS A 42 -17.11 -38.68 6.90
N PRO A 43 -17.36 -39.77 6.12
CA PRO A 43 -18.72 -40.07 5.67
C PRO A 43 -19.62 -40.44 6.85
N GLY A 44 -20.91 -40.11 6.73
CA GLY A 44 -21.92 -40.34 7.75
C GLY A 44 -21.72 -39.48 9.00
N ARG A 45 -21.15 -38.29 8.85
CA ARG A 45 -20.90 -37.29 9.90
C ARG A 45 -22.17 -36.59 10.38
N GLY A 46 -23.27 -37.32 10.57
CA GLY A 46 -24.48 -36.78 11.20
C GLY A 46 -24.19 -36.35 12.64
N SER A 47 -24.80 -35.26 13.10
CA SER A 47 -24.40 -34.44 14.25
C SER A 47 -24.41 -35.10 15.64
N LEU A 48 -24.77 -36.38 15.72
CA LEU A 48 -24.76 -37.20 16.96
C LEU A 48 -23.83 -38.42 16.86
N THR A 49 -22.96 -38.45 15.85
CA THR A 49 -22.09 -39.60 15.56
C THR A 49 -20.64 -39.31 15.99
N PRO A 50 -19.84 -40.37 16.28
CA PRO A 50 -18.39 -40.21 16.42
C PRO A 50 -17.72 -39.65 15.16
N ARG A 51 -18.32 -39.85 13.98
CA ARG A 51 -17.83 -39.28 12.72
C ARG A 51 -17.97 -37.76 12.68
N PHE A 52 -19.07 -37.21 13.19
CA PHE A 52 -19.23 -35.77 13.36
C PHE A 52 -18.21 -35.19 14.33
N ALA A 53 -17.96 -35.84 15.47
CA ALA A 53 -16.93 -35.39 16.40
C ALA A 53 -15.54 -35.33 15.73
N ALA A 54 -15.18 -36.37 14.97
CA ALA A 54 -13.92 -36.39 14.20
C ALA A 54 -13.89 -35.33 13.07
N ALA A 55 -15.03 -35.08 12.41
CA ALA A 55 -15.15 -34.02 11.41
C ALA A 55 -14.99 -32.63 12.05
N ALA A 56 -15.52 -32.42 13.26
CA ALA A 56 -15.33 -31.18 14.01
C ALA A 56 -13.87 -30.97 14.41
N ASP A 57 -13.16 -32.02 14.85
CA ASP A 57 -11.71 -31.96 15.13
C ASP A 57 -10.93 -31.58 13.87
N TYR A 58 -11.31 -32.14 12.71
CA TYR A 58 -10.70 -31.80 11.43
C TYR A 58 -10.98 -30.35 11.03
N MET A 59 -12.25 -29.91 11.04
CA MET A 59 -12.64 -28.53 10.72
C MET A 59 -11.96 -27.51 11.64
N GLU A 60 -11.84 -27.80 12.93
CA GLU A 60 -11.07 -26.98 13.87
C GLU A 60 -9.60 -26.84 13.44
N SER A 61 -8.97 -27.92 12.97
CA SER A 61 -7.60 -27.87 12.46
C SER A 61 -7.47 -27.01 11.19
N ARG A 62 -8.49 -27.02 10.32
CA ARG A 62 -8.53 -26.20 9.10
C ARG A 62 -8.72 -24.71 9.40
N LEU A 63 -9.54 -24.40 10.41
CA LEU A 63 -9.79 -23.02 10.85
C LEU A 63 -8.71 -22.46 11.78
N THR A 64 -7.65 -23.23 12.09
CA THR A 64 -6.59 -22.79 13.00
C THR A 64 -5.42 -22.16 12.22
N PHE A 65 -5.14 -20.88 12.50
CA PHE A 65 -4.04 -20.13 11.88
C PHE A 65 -3.13 -19.50 12.94
N GLY A 66 -2.08 -20.23 13.34
CA GLY A 66 -1.15 -19.75 14.37
C GLY A 66 -1.84 -19.59 15.73
N THR A 67 -1.99 -18.34 16.20
CA THR A 67 -2.70 -18.02 17.46
C THR A 67 -4.20 -17.80 17.27
N LEU A 68 -4.67 -17.73 16.03
CA LEU A 68 -6.08 -17.62 15.71
C LEU A 68 -6.67 -19.03 15.70
N VAL A 69 -7.44 -19.37 16.74
CA VAL A 69 -7.98 -20.72 16.97
C VAL A 69 -9.50 -20.61 17.13
N PRO A 70 -10.30 -21.50 16.52
CA PRO A 70 -11.74 -21.46 16.69
C PRO A 70 -12.17 -21.89 18.10
N THR A 71 -13.36 -21.48 18.49
CA THR A 71 -14.02 -21.90 19.73
C THR A 71 -15.16 -22.87 19.42
N ARG A 72 -15.42 -23.81 20.34
CA ARG A 72 -16.58 -24.71 20.27
C ARG A 72 -17.74 -24.12 21.06
N GLN A 73 -18.90 -24.05 20.42
CA GLN A 73 -20.15 -23.69 21.07
C GLN A 73 -21.04 -24.92 21.18
N ASP A 74 -21.09 -25.49 22.38
CA ASP A 74 -21.96 -26.61 22.68
C ASP A 74 -23.42 -26.15 22.83
N PHE A 75 -24.36 -26.98 22.36
CA PHE A 75 -25.78 -26.77 22.57
C PHE A 75 -26.53 -28.09 22.69
N SER A 76 -27.76 -28.02 23.22
CA SER A 76 -28.64 -29.18 23.34
C SER A 76 -30.09 -28.84 23.03
N TRP A 77 -30.83 -29.82 22.53
CA TRP A 77 -32.26 -29.72 22.27
C TRP A 77 -32.99 -31.00 22.68
N THR A 78 -34.30 -30.89 22.89
CA THR A 78 -35.15 -32.06 23.16
C THR A 78 -35.83 -32.51 21.87
N GLN A 79 -35.68 -33.80 21.54
CA GLN A 79 -36.36 -34.43 20.41
C GLN A 79 -36.84 -35.82 20.85
N GLN A 80 -38.12 -36.12 20.62
CA GLN A 80 -38.74 -37.40 21.02
C GLN A 80 -38.49 -37.77 22.50
N ASN A 81 -38.61 -36.80 23.41
CA ASN A 81 -38.33 -36.94 24.85
C ASN A 81 -36.90 -37.34 25.21
N GLN A 82 -35.93 -37.17 24.29
CA GLN A 82 -34.51 -37.38 24.54
C GLN A 82 -33.75 -36.07 24.36
N THR A 83 -32.81 -35.81 25.26
CA THR A 83 -31.84 -34.72 25.10
C THR A 83 -30.79 -35.13 24.08
N ARG A 84 -30.64 -34.32 23.04
CA ARG A 84 -29.59 -34.42 22.02
C ARG A 84 -28.65 -33.23 22.15
N SER A 85 -27.39 -33.40 21.77
CA SER A 85 -26.36 -32.37 21.87
C SER A 85 -25.48 -32.36 20.64
N SER A 86 -25.08 -31.17 20.20
CA SER A 86 -24.13 -30.96 19.11
C SER A 86 -23.31 -29.71 19.43
N GLN A 87 -22.45 -29.29 18.50
CA GLN A 87 -21.56 -28.15 18.66
C GLN A 87 -21.40 -27.38 17.35
N ASN A 88 -21.21 -26.07 17.45
CA ASN A 88 -20.70 -25.24 16.35
C ASN A 88 -19.20 -24.96 16.55
N LEU A 89 -18.50 -24.65 15.47
CA LEU A 89 -17.13 -24.12 15.48
C LEU A 89 -17.15 -22.66 15.07
N GLN A 90 -16.52 -21.76 15.85
CA GLN A 90 -16.52 -20.33 15.60
C GLN A 90 -15.10 -19.77 15.55
N LEU A 91 -14.69 -19.25 14.40
CA LEU A 91 -13.44 -18.52 14.24
C LEU A 91 -13.73 -17.02 14.11
N THR A 92 -13.30 -16.22 15.09
CA THR A 92 -13.52 -14.77 15.09
C THR A 92 -12.26 -14.02 14.68
N MET A 93 -12.35 -13.21 13.63
CA MET A 93 -11.34 -12.23 13.22
C MET A 93 -11.86 -10.84 13.53
N SER A 94 -11.19 -10.09 14.41
CA SER A 94 -11.61 -8.74 14.79
C SER A 94 -11.26 -7.72 13.72
N GLY A 95 -12.17 -6.76 13.50
CA GLY A 95 -11.92 -5.57 12.70
C GLY A 95 -11.67 -4.33 13.56
N ALA A 96 -11.49 -3.18 12.90
CA ALA A 96 -11.36 -1.88 13.55
C ALA A 96 -12.67 -1.41 14.23
N SER A 97 -13.82 -1.78 13.66
CA SER A 97 -15.13 -1.57 14.26
C SER A 97 -15.52 -2.70 15.22
N GLN A 98 -16.62 -2.52 15.96
CA GLN A 98 -17.23 -3.60 16.75
C GLN A 98 -18.24 -4.43 15.94
N LYS A 99 -18.38 -4.19 14.63
CA LYS A 99 -19.31 -4.91 13.76
C LYS A 99 -18.68 -6.20 13.23
N TYR A 100 -19.52 -7.20 12.97
CA TYR A 100 -19.11 -8.51 12.47
C TYR A 100 -20.01 -9.02 11.34
N ILE A 101 -19.41 -9.62 10.34
CA ILE A 101 -20.11 -10.41 9.32
C ILE A 101 -19.97 -11.87 9.70
N VAL A 102 -21.09 -12.58 9.77
CA VAL A 102 -21.10 -14.02 9.98
C VAL A 102 -21.03 -14.71 8.63
N VAL A 103 -20.12 -15.67 8.48
CA VAL A 103 -20.02 -16.52 7.29
C VAL A 103 -20.17 -17.94 7.78
N GLY A 104 -21.14 -18.68 7.26
CA GLY A 104 -21.44 -20.01 7.79
C GLY A 104 -21.76 -21.05 6.73
N ALA A 105 -21.50 -22.28 7.11
CA ALA A 105 -21.89 -23.49 6.41
C ALA A 105 -22.07 -24.59 7.47
N HIS A 106 -23.07 -25.43 7.32
CA HIS A 106 -23.08 -26.65 8.14
C HIS A 106 -22.07 -27.66 7.60
N PHE A 107 -21.64 -28.53 8.50
CA PHE A 107 -20.68 -29.57 8.17
C PHE A 107 -21.09 -30.96 8.66
N ASP A 108 -22.33 -31.12 9.15
CA ASP A 108 -22.92 -32.45 9.31
C ASP A 108 -23.58 -32.95 8.01
N THR A 109 -23.82 -34.26 7.94
CA THR A 109 -24.62 -34.90 6.88
C THR A 109 -25.98 -35.30 7.44
N ALA A 110 -26.97 -35.46 6.58
CA ALA A 110 -28.22 -36.14 6.95
C ALA A 110 -27.97 -37.45 7.73
N GLY A 111 -28.69 -37.62 8.84
CA GLY A 111 -28.53 -38.73 9.79
C GLY A 111 -29.01 -40.11 9.28
N ASN A 112 -29.21 -40.27 7.97
CA ASN A 112 -29.87 -41.41 7.36
C ASN A 112 -28.92 -42.45 6.75
N GLY A 113 -27.60 -42.25 6.80
CA GLY A 113 -26.63 -43.22 6.26
C GLY A 113 -25.22 -43.08 6.81
N SER A 114 -24.62 -44.19 7.28
CA SER A 114 -23.24 -44.22 7.78
C SER A 114 -22.17 -44.11 6.67
N THR A 115 -22.58 -44.12 5.40
CA THR A 115 -21.73 -44.01 4.22
C THR A 115 -22.03 -42.77 3.38
N LEU A 116 -22.95 -41.89 3.83
CA LEU A 116 -23.27 -40.67 3.12
C LEU A 116 -22.05 -39.75 3.14
N GLN A 117 -21.45 -39.51 1.97
CA GLN A 117 -20.28 -38.63 1.88
C GLN A 117 -20.69 -37.17 2.01
N GLY A 118 -21.89 -36.79 1.54
CA GLY A 118 -22.38 -35.43 1.65
C GLY A 118 -21.45 -34.45 0.95
N VAL A 119 -21.08 -34.76 -0.29
CA VAL A 119 -20.12 -33.98 -1.10
C VAL A 119 -20.76 -32.66 -1.49
N ASP A 120 -21.98 -32.72 -2.03
CA ASP A 120 -22.81 -31.56 -2.31
C ASP A 120 -23.26 -30.96 -0.98
N ASP A 121 -23.98 -31.75 -0.17
CA ASP A 121 -24.62 -31.33 1.08
C ASP A 121 -23.97 -31.97 2.33
N ASN A 122 -23.09 -31.28 3.06
CA ASN A 122 -22.53 -29.96 2.73
C ASN A 122 -21.01 -29.90 2.91
N ALA A 123 -20.28 -30.92 2.45
CA ALA A 123 -18.81 -30.89 2.46
C ALA A 123 -18.28 -29.80 1.51
N SER A 124 -19.01 -29.47 0.45
CA SER A 124 -18.67 -28.40 -0.49
C SER A 124 -18.69 -27.03 0.18
N GLY A 125 -19.79 -26.66 0.86
CA GLY A 125 -19.90 -25.39 1.58
C GLY A 125 -18.97 -25.30 2.78
N ALA A 126 -18.82 -26.38 3.56
CA ALA A 126 -17.82 -26.46 4.62
C ALA A 126 -16.39 -26.28 4.10
N GLY A 127 -16.08 -26.80 2.91
CA GLY A 127 -14.80 -26.61 2.24
C GLY A 127 -14.54 -25.14 1.92
N VAL A 128 -15.47 -24.48 1.22
CA VAL A 128 -15.38 -23.06 0.88
C VAL A 128 -15.27 -22.20 2.14
N LEU A 129 -16.04 -22.48 3.19
CA LEU A 129 -15.97 -21.76 4.47
C LEU A 129 -14.55 -21.72 5.03
N THR A 130 -13.86 -22.86 5.05
CA THR A 130 -12.48 -22.94 5.59
C THR A 130 -11.46 -22.24 4.69
N GLU A 131 -11.66 -22.25 3.37
CA GLU A 131 -10.80 -21.54 2.44
C GLU A 131 -10.96 -20.02 2.56
N LEU A 132 -12.19 -19.53 2.70
CA LEU A 132 -12.45 -18.11 2.95
C LEU A 132 -11.74 -17.63 4.21
N ALA A 133 -11.80 -18.41 5.29
CA ALA A 133 -11.05 -18.09 6.51
C ALA A 133 -9.53 -18.05 6.26
N ALA A 134 -9.00 -18.96 5.44
CA ALA A 134 -7.58 -18.96 5.09
C ALA A 134 -7.16 -17.76 4.22
N HIS A 135 -8.01 -17.32 3.29
CA HIS A 135 -7.77 -16.10 2.51
C HIS A 135 -7.85 -14.82 3.35
N MET A 136 -8.80 -14.73 4.28
CA MET A 136 -8.96 -13.53 5.12
C MET A 136 -7.92 -13.43 6.24
N ASN A 137 -7.26 -14.54 6.59
CA ASN A 137 -6.23 -14.56 7.62
C ASN A 137 -5.05 -13.61 7.30
N GLY A 138 -4.75 -12.71 8.23
CA GLY A 138 -3.65 -11.75 8.13
C GLY A 138 -4.01 -10.42 7.46
N LEU A 139 -5.22 -10.28 6.89
CA LEU A 139 -5.72 -9.01 6.40
C LEU A 139 -6.13 -8.08 7.55
N SER A 140 -6.00 -6.77 7.33
CA SER A 140 -6.54 -5.76 8.25
C SER A 140 -7.98 -5.47 7.85
N LEU A 141 -8.91 -5.63 8.79
CA LEU A 141 -10.35 -5.54 8.52
C LEU A 141 -10.95 -4.31 9.19
N GLY A 142 -11.84 -3.59 8.51
CA GLY A 142 -12.71 -2.56 9.09
C GLY A 142 -13.86 -3.20 9.87
N THR A 143 -14.61 -4.09 9.20
CA THR A 143 -15.63 -4.94 9.82
C THR A 143 -15.06 -6.32 10.12
N GLY A 144 -15.28 -6.85 11.32
CA GLY A 144 -14.81 -8.17 11.71
C GLY A 144 -15.53 -9.31 10.99
N LEU A 145 -14.97 -10.52 11.09
CA LEU A 145 -15.55 -11.74 10.53
C LEU A 145 -15.74 -12.79 11.61
N VAL A 146 -16.83 -13.55 11.52
CA VAL A 146 -17.02 -14.78 12.29
C VAL A 146 -17.35 -15.92 11.34
N PHE A 147 -16.38 -16.83 11.14
CA PHE A 147 -16.62 -18.05 10.37
C PHE A 147 -17.23 -19.10 11.29
N VAL A 148 -18.41 -19.62 10.92
CA VAL A 148 -19.16 -20.57 11.74
C VAL A 148 -19.42 -21.87 10.99
N GLY A 149 -18.79 -22.95 11.45
CA GLY A 149 -19.19 -24.30 11.08
C GLY A 149 -20.40 -24.70 11.92
N PHE A 150 -21.59 -24.77 11.32
CA PHE A 150 -22.80 -25.15 12.03
C PHE A 150 -22.93 -26.67 12.14
N GLY A 151 -23.36 -27.13 13.31
CA GLY A 151 -23.74 -28.52 13.52
C GLY A 151 -25.24 -28.69 13.62
N ALA A 152 -25.75 -29.88 13.28
CA ALA A 152 -27.16 -30.23 13.45
C ALA A 152 -28.12 -29.32 12.68
N GLU A 153 -27.69 -28.85 11.51
CA GLU A 153 -28.55 -28.21 10.51
C GLU A 153 -29.66 -29.21 10.11
N GLU A 154 -29.25 -30.44 9.79
CA GLU A 154 -30.07 -31.54 9.30
C GLU A 154 -31.09 -32.07 10.34
N ASN A 155 -31.07 -31.50 11.54
CA ASN A 155 -32.01 -31.76 12.62
C ASN A 155 -32.93 -30.56 12.92
N GLY A 156 -33.02 -29.63 11.97
CA GLY A 156 -33.87 -28.44 11.99
C GLY A 156 -33.12 -27.19 12.44
N LEU A 157 -32.00 -26.88 11.77
CA LEU A 157 -31.20 -25.67 11.95
C LEU A 157 -30.72 -25.47 13.40
N ARG A 158 -30.37 -26.56 14.09
CA ARG A 158 -30.12 -26.50 15.54
C ARG A 158 -28.89 -25.66 15.87
N GLY A 159 -27.84 -25.76 15.06
CA GLY A 159 -26.61 -25.00 15.21
C GLY A 159 -26.83 -23.50 15.07
N SER A 160 -27.37 -23.05 13.95
CA SER A 160 -27.65 -21.63 13.69
C SER A 160 -28.67 -21.04 14.65
N ARG A 161 -29.74 -21.77 15.00
CA ARG A 161 -30.69 -21.32 16.04
C ARG A 161 -30.02 -21.19 17.41
N ALA A 162 -29.15 -22.12 17.78
CA ALA A 162 -28.40 -22.02 19.03
C ALA A 162 -27.42 -20.85 19.02
N TYR A 163 -26.76 -20.60 17.89
CA TYR A 163 -25.85 -19.47 17.71
C TYR A 163 -26.57 -18.14 17.96
N VAL A 164 -27.68 -17.88 17.25
CA VAL A 164 -28.49 -16.66 17.42
C VAL A 164 -29.10 -16.56 18.82
N ALA A 165 -29.58 -17.67 19.39
CA ALA A 165 -30.21 -17.67 20.71
C ALA A 165 -29.21 -17.39 21.86
N GLN A 166 -27.93 -17.68 21.66
CA GLN A 166 -26.88 -17.44 22.65
C GLN A 166 -26.18 -16.08 22.51
N MET A 167 -26.47 -15.32 21.44
CA MET A 167 -25.96 -13.95 21.31
C MET A 167 -26.52 -13.05 22.41
N THR A 168 -25.67 -12.17 22.94
CA THR A 168 -26.13 -11.01 23.72
C THR A 168 -26.81 -9.99 22.81
N ASP A 169 -27.59 -9.09 23.40
CA ASP A 169 -28.21 -7.98 22.64
C ASP A 169 -27.15 -7.13 21.92
N GLU A 170 -26.01 -6.87 22.58
CA GLU A 170 -24.87 -6.16 21.99
C GLU A 170 -24.25 -6.92 20.80
N GLN A 171 -24.07 -8.24 20.91
CA GLN A 171 -23.56 -9.04 19.81
C GLN A 171 -24.52 -9.02 18.62
N ARG A 172 -25.83 -9.10 18.88
CA ARG A 172 -26.88 -9.04 17.86
C ARG A 172 -26.89 -7.70 17.14
N GLU A 173 -26.86 -6.59 17.87
CA GLU A 173 -26.78 -5.24 17.30
C GLU A 173 -25.51 -5.04 16.46
N ASN A 174 -24.46 -5.82 16.73
CA ASN A 174 -23.19 -5.73 16.06
C ASN A 174 -23.03 -6.67 14.85
N ILE A 175 -24.04 -7.48 14.51
CA ILE A 175 -24.00 -8.23 13.25
C ILE A 175 -24.33 -7.30 12.08
N ALA A 176 -23.39 -7.18 11.14
CA ALA A 176 -23.53 -6.38 9.92
C ALA A 176 -24.18 -7.16 8.76
N GLY A 177 -24.10 -8.48 8.78
CA GLY A 177 -24.74 -9.37 7.81
C GLY A 177 -24.38 -10.83 8.02
N MET A 178 -25.06 -11.72 7.31
CA MET A 178 -24.82 -13.16 7.33
C MET A 178 -24.72 -13.71 5.90
N ILE A 179 -23.67 -14.49 5.64
CA ILE A 179 -23.46 -15.21 4.38
C ILE A 179 -23.54 -16.70 4.67
N ASN A 180 -24.47 -17.39 4.01
CA ASN A 180 -24.68 -18.82 4.17
C ASN A 180 -24.30 -19.60 2.92
N ILE A 181 -23.56 -20.69 3.08
CA ILE A 181 -23.03 -21.50 1.99
C ILE A 181 -23.56 -22.93 2.12
N ASP A 182 -24.32 -23.38 1.12
CA ASP A 182 -25.00 -24.67 1.14
C ASP A 182 -25.07 -25.29 -0.25
N SER A 183 -24.65 -26.56 -0.40
CA SER A 183 -24.90 -27.37 -1.59
C SER A 183 -24.41 -26.76 -2.92
N LEU A 184 -23.10 -26.82 -3.20
CA LEU A 184 -22.46 -26.05 -4.27
C LEU A 184 -22.19 -26.81 -5.58
N VAL A 185 -22.51 -28.10 -5.69
CA VAL A 185 -22.01 -28.98 -6.76
C VAL A 185 -23.09 -29.34 -7.79
N THR A 186 -24.20 -29.92 -7.33
CA THR A 186 -25.12 -30.69 -8.20
C THR A 186 -25.92 -29.83 -9.16
N GLY A 187 -26.22 -28.58 -8.80
CA GLY A 187 -27.08 -27.70 -9.59
C GLY A 187 -26.61 -27.40 -11.01
N ASP A 188 -27.56 -27.14 -11.90
CA ASP A 188 -27.27 -26.64 -13.25
C ASP A 188 -26.57 -25.27 -13.19
N PHE A 189 -26.99 -24.39 -12.27
CA PHE A 189 -26.47 -23.02 -12.16
C PHE A 189 -25.97 -22.73 -10.76
N MET A 190 -25.06 -21.74 -10.65
CA MET A 190 -24.67 -21.15 -9.37
C MET A 190 -25.64 -20.03 -9.04
N TYR A 191 -26.04 -19.96 -7.78
CA TYR A 191 -26.89 -18.89 -7.29
C TYR A 191 -26.31 -18.15 -6.11
N ALA A 192 -26.70 -16.88 -6.03
CA ALA A 192 -26.69 -16.08 -4.82
C ALA A 192 -28.04 -15.36 -4.65
N HIS A 193 -28.63 -15.48 -3.48
CA HIS A 193 -29.95 -14.92 -3.16
C HIS A 193 -29.88 -14.04 -1.91
N ALA A 194 -30.74 -13.03 -1.84
CA ALA A 194 -30.96 -12.30 -0.60
C ALA A 194 -31.90 -13.08 0.34
N GLY A 195 -31.95 -12.68 1.61
CA GLY A 195 -32.96 -13.19 2.55
C GLY A 195 -34.37 -12.72 2.18
N THR A 196 -35.40 -13.43 2.65
CA THR A 196 -36.81 -13.04 2.40
C THR A 196 -37.18 -11.72 3.11
N ASN A 197 -36.37 -11.31 4.09
CA ASN A 197 -36.51 -10.04 4.79
C ASN A 197 -36.37 -8.79 3.89
N ILE A 198 -35.87 -8.92 2.65
CA ILE A 198 -35.87 -7.81 1.68
C ILE A 198 -37.26 -7.33 1.29
N GLU A 199 -38.29 -8.19 1.38
CA GLU A 199 -39.68 -7.83 1.11
C GLU A 199 -40.19 -6.78 2.12
N ARG A 200 -39.60 -6.78 3.33
CA ARG A 200 -39.89 -5.81 4.38
C ARG A 200 -38.98 -4.59 4.30
N ASP A 201 -37.70 -4.80 4.00
CA ASP A 201 -36.71 -3.73 3.84
C ASP A 201 -35.77 -4.01 2.65
N PRO A 202 -36.00 -3.38 1.48
CA PRO A 202 -35.18 -3.56 0.29
C PRO A 202 -33.70 -3.20 0.49
N ALA A 203 -33.34 -2.38 1.49
CA ALA A 203 -31.94 -2.04 1.77
C ALA A 203 -31.11 -3.25 2.23
N LEU A 204 -31.76 -4.31 2.71
CA LEU A 204 -31.11 -5.56 3.12
C LEU A 204 -30.59 -6.39 1.93
N LYS A 205 -30.83 -5.94 0.70
CA LYS A 205 -30.33 -6.56 -0.54
C LYS A 205 -28.87 -6.19 -0.86
N SER A 206 -28.22 -5.34 -0.07
CA SER A 206 -26.87 -4.82 -0.34
C SER A 206 -25.82 -5.90 -0.62
N TYR A 207 -25.82 -7.01 0.12
CA TYR A 207 -24.83 -8.09 -0.07
C TYR A 207 -25.04 -8.82 -1.40
N TRP A 208 -26.30 -8.96 -1.83
CA TRP A 208 -26.64 -9.52 -3.12
C TRP A 208 -26.16 -8.59 -4.24
N GLU A 209 -26.36 -7.27 -4.11
CA GLU A 209 -25.97 -6.30 -5.13
C GLU A 209 -24.45 -6.32 -5.37
N ILE A 210 -23.67 -6.33 -4.29
CA ILE A 210 -22.22 -6.38 -4.34
C ILE A 210 -21.75 -7.73 -4.92
N ALA A 211 -22.32 -8.86 -4.46
CA ALA A 211 -21.95 -10.19 -4.97
C ALA A 211 -22.20 -10.33 -6.48
N HIS A 212 -23.35 -9.86 -6.97
CA HIS A 212 -23.68 -9.91 -8.40
C HIS A 212 -22.83 -8.97 -9.23
N ALA A 213 -22.48 -7.78 -8.71
CA ALA A 213 -21.54 -6.88 -9.38
C ALA A 213 -20.15 -7.53 -9.52
N ILE A 214 -19.64 -8.16 -8.45
CA ILE A 214 -18.39 -8.91 -8.48
C ILE A 214 -18.48 -10.06 -9.47
N ALA A 215 -19.57 -10.83 -9.48
CA ALA A 215 -19.73 -11.95 -10.41
C ALA A 215 -19.61 -11.51 -11.88
N VAL A 216 -20.22 -10.38 -12.24
CA VAL A 216 -20.10 -9.78 -13.59
C VAL A 216 -18.65 -9.42 -13.90
N GLU A 217 -17.94 -8.76 -12.97
CA GLU A 217 -16.53 -8.38 -13.14
C GLU A 217 -15.62 -9.61 -13.29
N GLN A 218 -15.88 -10.65 -12.50
CA GLN A 218 -15.08 -11.87 -12.47
C GLN A 218 -15.44 -12.88 -13.57
N GLY A 219 -16.51 -12.62 -14.35
CA GLY A 219 -16.99 -13.49 -15.43
C GLY A 219 -17.68 -14.78 -14.94
N ILE A 220 -18.31 -14.74 -13.76
CA ILE A 220 -19.00 -15.88 -13.14
C ILE A 220 -20.49 -15.83 -13.51
N ASP A 221 -21.05 -16.92 -14.06
CA ASP A 221 -22.50 -17.07 -14.28
C ASP A 221 -23.19 -17.33 -12.93
N LEU A 222 -23.38 -16.26 -12.17
CA LEU A 222 -24.11 -16.24 -10.90
C LEU A 222 -25.54 -15.77 -11.16
N ARG A 223 -26.50 -16.58 -10.74
CA ARG A 223 -27.92 -16.30 -10.92
C ARG A 223 -28.58 -15.94 -9.61
N SER A 224 -29.81 -15.46 -9.71
CA SER A 224 -30.70 -15.36 -8.57
C SER A 224 -32.06 -15.96 -8.90
N ASN A 225 -32.82 -16.25 -7.86
CA ASN A 225 -34.13 -16.89 -7.98
C ASN A 225 -35.02 -16.00 -8.87
N PRO A 226 -35.56 -16.52 -9.98
CA PRO A 226 -36.40 -15.75 -10.90
C PRO A 226 -37.78 -15.37 -10.34
N GLY A 227 -38.16 -15.84 -9.15
CA GLY A 227 -39.45 -15.54 -8.53
C GLY A 227 -40.62 -16.27 -9.21
N LEU A 228 -40.37 -17.45 -9.78
CA LEU A 228 -41.40 -18.25 -10.46
C LEU A 228 -42.37 -18.96 -9.50
N ASN A 229 -42.00 -19.07 -8.23
CA ASN A 229 -42.83 -19.61 -7.16
C ASN A 229 -43.19 -18.49 -6.17
N GLU A 230 -44.48 -18.32 -5.87
CA GLU A 230 -44.97 -17.27 -4.97
C GLU A 230 -44.46 -17.42 -3.53
N GLU A 231 -44.08 -18.64 -3.11
CA GLU A 231 -43.47 -18.89 -1.80
C GLU A 231 -42.01 -18.42 -1.72
N TYR A 232 -41.37 -18.22 -2.87
CA TYR A 232 -39.98 -17.79 -3.02
C TYR A 232 -39.90 -16.58 -3.94
N PRO A 233 -40.16 -15.36 -3.41
CA PRO A 233 -40.10 -14.12 -4.18
C PRO A 233 -38.80 -13.93 -4.97
N LEU A 234 -38.87 -13.07 -5.98
CA LEU A 234 -37.72 -12.71 -6.83
C LEU A 234 -36.49 -12.37 -5.98
N ASP A 235 -35.34 -12.92 -6.37
CA ASP A 235 -34.03 -12.78 -5.74
C ASP A 235 -33.91 -13.33 -4.31
N THR A 236 -34.95 -13.98 -3.77
CA THR A 236 -34.91 -14.57 -2.41
C THR A 236 -34.55 -16.06 -2.45
N GLY A 237 -33.91 -16.52 -1.36
CA GLY A 237 -33.55 -17.92 -1.15
C GLY A 237 -34.27 -18.53 0.06
N CYS A 238 -34.06 -19.82 0.26
CA CYS A 238 -34.57 -20.64 1.36
C CYS A 238 -33.73 -21.91 1.44
N CYS A 239 -33.68 -22.68 2.52
CA CYS A 239 -33.97 -22.41 3.92
C CYS A 239 -32.88 -23.16 4.68
N SER A 240 -31.78 -22.49 4.96
CA SER A 240 -30.60 -23.11 5.59
C SER A 240 -30.20 -22.28 6.83
N ASP A 241 -28.94 -22.28 7.22
CA ASP A 241 -28.50 -21.73 8.50
C ASP A 241 -28.64 -20.19 8.66
N ALA A 242 -28.94 -19.43 7.61
CA ALA A 242 -29.25 -18.00 7.75
C ALA A 242 -30.73 -17.70 8.11
N GLU A 243 -31.64 -18.68 8.16
CA GLU A 243 -33.06 -18.46 8.48
C GLU A 243 -33.22 -17.80 9.86
N PRO A 244 -32.51 -18.23 10.93
CA PRO A 244 -32.62 -17.59 12.24
C PRO A 244 -32.13 -16.14 12.27
N PHE A 245 -31.37 -15.71 11.26
CA PHE A 245 -30.83 -14.36 11.15
C PHE A 245 -31.78 -13.41 10.41
N GLU A 246 -32.64 -13.90 9.53
CA GLU A 246 -33.59 -13.04 8.80
C GLU A 246 -34.53 -12.27 9.75
N ALA A 247 -34.86 -12.86 10.90
CA ALA A 247 -35.64 -12.26 11.97
C ALA A 247 -34.91 -11.15 12.76
N LEU A 248 -33.63 -10.91 12.49
CA LEU A 248 -32.78 -9.91 13.15
C LEU A 248 -32.61 -8.63 12.32
N ASP A 249 -33.30 -8.51 11.19
CA ASP A 249 -33.25 -7.34 10.31
C ASP A 249 -31.84 -7.04 9.76
N ILE A 250 -31.03 -8.08 9.56
CA ILE A 250 -29.70 -7.97 8.96
C ILE A 250 -29.71 -8.41 7.48
N PRO A 251 -28.80 -7.87 6.65
CA PRO A 251 -28.57 -8.40 5.30
C PRO A 251 -28.18 -9.88 5.34
N VAL A 252 -28.79 -10.68 4.46
CA VAL A 252 -28.50 -12.11 4.31
C VAL A 252 -28.17 -12.41 2.87
N LEU A 253 -27.14 -13.23 2.64
CA LEU A 253 -26.78 -13.78 1.34
C LEU A 253 -26.74 -15.31 1.41
N TRP A 254 -27.54 -15.98 0.58
CA TRP A 254 -27.61 -17.43 0.44
C TRP A 254 -26.87 -17.87 -0.81
N LEU A 255 -25.99 -18.86 -0.70
CA LEU A 255 -25.27 -19.44 -1.83
C LEU A 255 -25.64 -20.91 -1.98
N GLU A 256 -26.04 -21.28 -3.18
CA GLU A 256 -26.36 -22.66 -3.56
C GLU A 256 -26.17 -22.93 -5.04
N ALA A 257 -25.99 -24.18 -5.43
CA ALA A 257 -26.08 -24.64 -6.80
C ALA A 257 -27.36 -25.46 -6.99
N THR A 258 -28.30 -24.92 -7.76
CA THR A 258 -29.57 -25.58 -8.05
C THR A 258 -30.11 -25.22 -9.46
N ASN A 259 -31.40 -25.45 -9.71
CA ASN A 259 -32.14 -24.96 -10.86
C ASN A 259 -33.59 -24.60 -10.47
N TRP A 260 -33.86 -23.31 -10.32
CA TRP A 260 -35.17 -22.78 -9.96
C TRP A 260 -36.24 -22.85 -11.07
N ASP A 261 -35.87 -23.28 -12.29
CA ASP A 261 -36.78 -23.36 -13.44
C ASP A 261 -37.46 -24.75 -13.59
N ILE A 262 -37.11 -25.71 -12.72
CA ILE A 262 -37.54 -27.11 -12.83
C ILE A 262 -38.14 -27.64 -11.53
N GLY A 263 -38.74 -28.83 -11.58
CA GLY A 263 -39.40 -29.44 -10.42
C GLY A 263 -40.63 -28.65 -9.99
N ASP A 264 -40.75 -28.44 -8.69
CA ASP A 264 -41.81 -27.64 -8.06
C ASP A 264 -41.44 -26.15 -7.97
N LEU A 265 -40.37 -25.72 -8.66
CA LEU A 265 -39.88 -24.33 -8.71
C LEU A 265 -39.45 -23.81 -7.32
N ASP A 266 -38.90 -24.70 -6.50
CA ASP A 266 -38.51 -24.49 -5.11
C ASP A 266 -37.00 -24.72 -4.88
N GLY A 267 -36.25 -24.97 -5.95
CA GLY A 267 -34.84 -25.34 -5.88
C GLY A 267 -34.58 -26.78 -5.43
N TYR A 268 -35.60 -27.60 -5.11
CA TYR A 268 -35.41 -28.98 -4.64
C TYR A 268 -35.02 -29.96 -5.75
N VAL A 269 -35.30 -29.62 -7.00
CA VAL A 269 -34.81 -30.37 -8.17
C VAL A 269 -33.65 -29.57 -8.76
N GLN A 270 -32.42 -30.02 -8.49
CA GLN A 270 -31.19 -29.25 -8.72
C GLN A 270 -30.76 -29.23 -10.19
N THR A 271 -31.01 -30.31 -10.94
CA THR A 271 -30.43 -30.46 -12.29
C THR A 271 -31.33 -31.17 -13.29
N THR A 272 -31.20 -30.77 -14.55
CA THR A 272 -31.77 -31.45 -15.72
C THR A 272 -30.90 -32.61 -16.24
N ASN A 273 -29.72 -32.84 -15.66
CA ASN A 273 -28.80 -33.89 -16.10
C ASN A 273 -29.44 -35.29 -15.92
N PRO A 274 -29.68 -36.04 -17.02
CA PRO A 274 -30.35 -37.34 -16.94
C PRO A 274 -29.55 -38.41 -16.19
N ALA A 275 -28.26 -38.19 -15.92
CA ALA A 275 -27.45 -39.08 -15.07
C ALA A 275 -27.83 -38.97 -13.58
N ILE A 276 -28.49 -37.89 -13.16
CA ILE A 276 -28.98 -37.68 -11.80
C ILE A 276 -30.47 -38.06 -11.78
N GLU A 277 -30.78 -39.30 -11.36
CA GLU A 277 -32.15 -39.80 -11.36
C GLU A 277 -33.02 -38.98 -10.39
N GLY A 278 -34.09 -38.36 -10.90
CA GLY A 278 -34.97 -37.50 -10.10
C GLY A 278 -34.42 -36.08 -9.88
N GLY A 279 -33.25 -35.76 -10.43
CA GLY A 279 -32.71 -34.39 -10.48
C GLY A 279 -32.11 -33.85 -9.19
N SER A 280 -32.01 -34.65 -8.12
CA SER A 280 -31.38 -34.26 -6.85
C SER A 280 -30.50 -35.37 -6.27
N THR A 281 -29.47 -34.96 -5.52
CA THR A 281 -28.50 -35.89 -4.91
C THR A 281 -28.50 -35.88 -3.40
N TRP A 282 -28.76 -34.73 -2.76
CA TRP A 282 -28.63 -34.56 -1.30
C TRP A 282 -29.33 -35.65 -0.50
N HIS A 283 -28.82 -35.87 0.71
CA HIS A 283 -29.33 -36.83 1.69
C HIS A 283 -29.37 -38.28 1.19
N ASN A 284 -28.72 -38.59 0.07
CA ASN A 284 -28.72 -39.93 -0.51
C ASN A 284 -27.30 -40.47 -0.66
N ALA A 285 -26.94 -41.44 0.18
CA ALA A 285 -25.58 -42.01 0.19
C ALA A 285 -25.14 -42.65 -1.15
N THR A 286 -26.07 -42.97 -2.06
CA THR A 286 -25.75 -43.53 -3.38
C THR A 286 -25.60 -42.48 -4.48
N ARG A 287 -26.04 -41.24 -4.23
CA ARG A 287 -26.04 -40.14 -5.21
C ARG A 287 -25.17 -38.97 -4.76
N ASP A 288 -25.27 -38.55 -3.50
CA ASP A 288 -24.38 -37.55 -2.91
C ASP A 288 -23.08 -38.18 -2.41
N ASN A 289 -22.31 -38.63 -3.40
CA ASN A 289 -20.96 -39.16 -3.25
C ASN A 289 -20.11 -38.77 -4.45
N TRP A 290 -18.81 -38.76 -4.23
CA TRP A 290 -17.83 -38.21 -5.15
C TRP A 290 -17.86 -38.88 -6.52
N ASP A 291 -17.82 -40.21 -6.54
CA ASP A 291 -17.79 -40.98 -7.79
C ASP A 291 -19.07 -40.78 -8.60
N TYR A 292 -20.24 -40.71 -7.96
CA TYR A 292 -21.49 -40.46 -8.66
C TYR A 292 -21.53 -39.08 -9.32
N LEU A 293 -21.12 -38.05 -8.58
CA LEU A 293 -21.07 -36.67 -9.08
C LEU A 293 -20.05 -36.50 -10.22
N VAL A 294 -18.85 -37.07 -10.08
CA VAL A 294 -17.82 -37.05 -11.13
C VAL A 294 -18.30 -37.80 -12.38
N ASN A 295 -18.95 -38.97 -12.22
CA ASN A 295 -19.49 -39.70 -13.37
C ASN A 295 -20.63 -38.95 -14.08
N ALA A 296 -21.43 -38.19 -13.34
CA ALA A 296 -22.56 -37.45 -13.89
C ALA A 296 -22.13 -36.15 -14.59
N PHE A 297 -21.17 -35.41 -14.02
CA PHE A 297 -20.83 -34.05 -14.45
C PHE A 297 -19.41 -33.87 -15.01
N GLY A 298 -18.53 -34.86 -14.83
CA GLY A 298 -17.10 -34.78 -15.18
C GLY A 298 -16.20 -34.45 -13.99
N GLU A 299 -14.90 -34.68 -14.16
CA GLU A 299 -13.88 -34.48 -13.10
C GLU A 299 -13.73 -33.02 -12.67
N ASP A 300 -13.97 -32.08 -13.59
CA ASP A 300 -13.77 -30.64 -13.35
C ASP A 300 -14.94 -30.00 -12.55
N ARG A 301 -16.11 -30.66 -12.47
CA ARG A 301 -17.31 -30.05 -11.86
C ARG A 301 -17.09 -29.59 -10.42
N ILE A 302 -16.51 -30.43 -9.58
CA ILE A 302 -16.29 -30.11 -8.16
C ILE A 302 -15.24 -28.99 -8.03
N PRO A 303 -14.01 -29.12 -8.58
CA PRO A 303 -13.01 -28.06 -8.45
C PRO A 303 -13.47 -26.72 -9.05
N ASP A 304 -14.14 -26.71 -10.21
CA ASP A 304 -14.63 -25.46 -10.84
C ASP A 304 -15.64 -24.73 -9.96
N ARG A 305 -16.57 -25.46 -9.33
CA ARG A 305 -17.56 -24.87 -8.41
C ARG A 305 -16.90 -24.29 -7.17
N LEU A 306 -15.97 -25.03 -6.56
CA LEU A 306 -15.26 -24.59 -5.36
C LEU A 306 -14.39 -23.36 -5.67
N GLU A 307 -13.67 -23.35 -6.79
CA GLU A 307 -12.87 -22.20 -7.23
C GLU A 307 -13.74 -20.95 -7.43
N ALA A 308 -14.85 -21.09 -8.16
CA ALA A 308 -15.71 -19.96 -8.50
C ALA A 308 -16.37 -19.33 -7.26
N TYR A 309 -16.91 -20.15 -6.34
CA TYR A 309 -17.49 -19.65 -5.09
C TYR A 309 -16.43 -19.05 -4.17
N SER A 310 -15.28 -19.70 -4.00
CA SER A 310 -14.20 -19.16 -3.18
C SER A 310 -13.70 -17.82 -3.69
N ARG A 311 -13.50 -17.67 -5.01
CA ARG A 311 -13.06 -16.41 -5.62
C ARG A 311 -14.09 -15.30 -5.40
N LEU A 312 -15.35 -15.57 -5.74
CA LEU A 312 -16.46 -14.64 -5.57
C LEU A 312 -16.57 -14.16 -4.12
N LEU A 313 -16.64 -15.11 -3.18
CA LEU A 313 -16.87 -14.80 -1.77
C LEU A 313 -15.63 -14.19 -1.11
N THR A 314 -14.41 -14.54 -1.52
CA THR A 314 -13.20 -13.88 -1.00
C THR A 314 -13.20 -12.39 -1.36
N ILE A 315 -13.47 -12.07 -2.63
CA ILE A 315 -13.52 -10.66 -3.09
C ILE A 315 -14.67 -9.92 -2.39
N LEU A 316 -15.83 -10.57 -2.26
CA LEU A 316 -16.96 -10.01 -1.52
C LEU A 316 -16.59 -9.69 -0.06
N LEU A 317 -15.94 -10.62 0.64
CA LEU A 317 -15.51 -10.39 2.02
C LEU A 317 -14.45 -9.29 2.11
N VAL A 318 -13.53 -9.20 1.15
CA VAL A 318 -12.56 -8.09 1.09
C VAL A 318 -13.27 -6.75 0.99
N GLN A 319 -14.27 -6.61 0.12
CA GLN A 319 -15.02 -5.36 -0.04
C GLN A 319 -15.90 -5.06 1.18
N LEU A 320 -16.65 -6.04 1.69
CA LEU A 320 -17.56 -5.86 2.84
C LEU A 320 -16.82 -5.58 4.16
N THR A 321 -15.53 -5.90 4.23
CA THR A 321 -14.69 -5.64 5.39
C THR A 321 -13.75 -4.45 5.19
N ASP A 322 -13.84 -3.75 4.06
CA ASP A 322 -12.97 -2.62 3.68
C ASP A 322 -11.48 -2.95 3.71
N ALA A 323 -11.13 -4.24 3.57
CA ALA A 323 -9.74 -4.70 3.67
C ALA A 323 -8.89 -4.14 2.50
N ASP A 324 -9.49 -3.99 1.33
CA ASP A 324 -8.92 -3.34 0.15
C ASP A 324 -8.70 -1.84 0.37
N LEU A 325 -9.70 -1.12 0.90
CA LEU A 325 -9.60 0.31 1.19
C LEU A 325 -8.54 0.61 2.25
N ILE A 326 -8.49 -0.17 3.33
CA ILE A 326 -7.46 -0.05 4.37
C ILE A 326 -6.06 -0.29 3.80
N ALA A 327 -5.90 -1.32 2.98
CA ALA A 327 -4.61 -1.62 2.36
C ALA A 327 -4.19 -0.53 1.37
N SER A 328 -5.12 -0.06 0.52
CA SER A 328 -4.87 0.99 -0.46
C SER A 328 -4.50 2.32 0.21
N ALA A 329 -5.23 2.72 1.26
CA ALA A 329 -4.94 3.93 2.03
C ALA A 329 -3.55 3.90 2.69
N ARG A 330 -3.10 2.73 3.15
CA ARG A 330 -1.75 2.56 3.70
C ARG A 330 -0.67 2.75 2.64
N GLU A 331 -0.86 2.21 1.44
CA GLU A 331 0.07 2.40 0.32
C GLU A 331 0.05 3.85 -0.20
N ALA A 332 -1.13 4.46 -0.26
CA ALA A 332 -1.30 5.88 -0.56
C ALA A 332 -0.49 6.76 0.39
N GLY A 333 -0.43 6.43 1.69
CA GLY A 333 0.46 7.11 2.64
C GLY A 333 1.93 7.04 2.22
N THR A 334 2.39 5.90 1.72
CA THR A 334 3.77 5.75 1.23
C THR A 334 4.01 6.66 0.02
N ALA A 335 3.06 6.74 -0.93
CA ALA A 335 3.15 7.65 -2.07
C ALA A 335 3.18 9.13 -1.64
N ALA A 336 2.40 9.52 -0.63
CA ALA A 336 2.43 10.88 -0.06
C ALA A 336 3.80 11.24 0.54
N TYR A 337 4.42 10.31 1.29
CA TYR A 337 5.77 10.50 1.79
C TYR A 337 6.79 10.67 0.66
N GLN A 338 6.65 9.89 -0.41
CA GLN A 338 7.54 9.94 -1.58
C GLN A 338 7.43 11.27 -2.34
N MET A 339 6.21 11.78 -2.53
CA MET A 339 5.99 13.13 -3.09
C MET A 339 6.70 14.20 -2.24
N ALA A 340 6.60 14.11 -0.91
CA ALA A 340 7.28 15.05 -0.02
C ALA A 340 8.82 14.94 -0.05
N ASP A 341 9.39 13.73 -0.07
CA ASP A 341 10.84 13.54 -0.23
C ASP A 341 11.33 14.06 -1.59
N MET A 342 10.57 13.83 -2.66
CA MET A 342 10.85 14.37 -3.99
C MET A 342 10.89 15.91 -3.97
N MET A 343 9.87 16.57 -3.40
CA MET A 343 9.82 18.03 -3.27
C MET A 343 11.02 18.59 -2.50
N SER A 344 11.34 17.98 -1.35
CA SER A 344 12.44 18.41 -0.48
C SER A 344 13.78 18.38 -1.21
N GLN A 345 14.06 17.28 -1.91
CA GLN A 345 15.29 17.15 -2.69
C GLN A 345 15.40 18.14 -3.83
N ARG A 346 14.31 18.35 -4.57
CA ARG A 346 14.32 19.19 -5.76
C ARG A 346 14.49 20.65 -5.41
N SER A 347 13.74 21.13 -4.42
CA SER A 347 13.94 22.45 -3.85
C SER A 347 15.38 22.63 -3.37
N LYS A 348 15.88 21.67 -2.59
CA LYS A 348 17.25 21.73 -2.07
C LYS A 348 18.32 21.78 -3.15
N GLY A 349 18.24 20.93 -4.16
CA GLY A 349 19.21 20.90 -5.26
C GLY A 349 19.26 22.23 -6.03
N MET A 350 18.12 22.91 -6.18
CA MET A 350 18.05 24.24 -6.79
C MET A 350 18.63 25.33 -5.87
N THR A 351 18.37 25.26 -4.57
CA THR A 351 18.96 26.18 -3.57
C THR A 351 20.48 26.02 -3.51
N ASP A 352 21.01 24.79 -3.58
CA ASP A 352 22.45 24.52 -3.63
C ASP A 352 23.10 25.10 -4.91
N LEU A 353 22.42 25.04 -6.06
CA LEU A 353 22.86 25.69 -7.30
C LEU A 353 22.92 27.22 -7.16
N ALA A 354 21.87 27.83 -6.61
CA ALA A 354 21.82 29.27 -6.37
C ALA A 354 22.91 29.72 -5.36
N MET A 355 23.13 28.92 -4.32
CA MET A 355 24.23 29.13 -3.36
C MET A 355 25.59 29.04 -4.04
N ARG A 356 25.78 28.04 -4.90
CA ARG A 356 27.03 27.90 -5.66
C ARG A 356 27.26 29.05 -6.62
N ASN A 357 26.19 29.56 -7.25
CA ASN A 357 26.25 30.78 -8.06
C ASN A 357 26.82 31.94 -7.25
N ALA A 358 26.27 32.18 -6.06
CA ALA A 358 26.66 33.25 -5.18
C ALA A 358 28.13 33.08 -4.72
N GLU A 359 28.52 31.89 -4.29
CA GLU A 359 29.90 31.57 -3.89
C GLU A 359 30.92 31.79 -5.02
N GLY A 360 30.53 31.50 -6.26
CA GLY A 360 31.38 31.69 -7.44
C GLY A 360 31.79 33.15 -7.68
N ARG A 361 31.06 34.10 -7.09
CA ARG A 361 31.35 35.54 -7.19
C ARG A 361 32.30 36.06 -6.12
N LEU A 362 32.58 35.28 -5.08
CA LEU A 362 33.57 35.65 -4.07
C LEU A 362 34.92 35.87 -4.77
N SER A 363 35.54 37.00 -4.46
CA SER A 363 36.86 37.41 -4.90
C SER A 363 37.90 36.34 -4.53
N ARG A 364 38.24 35.50 -5.52
CA ARG A 364 39.36 34.55 -5.42
C ARG A 364 40.73 35.25 -5.44
N THR A 365 40.79 36.52 -5.04
CA THR A 365 41.95 37.40 -4.93
C THR A 365 42.86 36.92 -3.80
N GLY A 366 43.54 35.82 -4.07
CA GLY A 366 44.67 35.31 -3.30
C GLY A 366 45.72 34.68 -4.19
N THR A 367 45.43 34.45 -5.48
CA THR A 367 46.47 34.09 -6.42
C THR A 367 47.18 35.35 -6.86
N GLY A 368 48.43 35.49 -6.43
CA GLY A 368 49.43 36.29 -7.14
C GLY A 368 49.70 35.80 -8.57
N ALA A 369 48.70 35.25 -9.26
CA ALA A 369 48.73 34.98 -10.68
C ALA A 369 48.45 36.29 -11.41
N THR A 370 49.44 37.18 -11.33
CA THR A 370 49.74 38.06 -12.44
C THR A 370 49.95 37.15 -13.66
N ALA A 371 48.93 37.01 -14.49
CA ALA A 371 49.15 36.61 -15.87
C ALA A 371 50.07 37.67 -16.46
N SER A 372 51.34 37.30 -16.64
CA SER A 372 52.42 38.02 -17.31
C SER A 372 52.24 39.55 -17.46
N GLY A 373 52.95 40.31 -16.63
CA GLY A 373 53.61 41.56 -17.05
C GLY A 373 52.89 42.47 -18.06
N SER A 374 51.61 42.79 -17.86
CA SER A 374 51.03 44.00 -18.42
C SER A 374 50.47 44.86 -17.30
N THR A 375 51.23 45.89 -16.95
CA THR A 375 50.65 47.15 -16.51
C THR A 375 49.60 47.58 -17.54
N LEU A 376 48.34 47.24 -17.32
CA LEU A 376 47.24 48.05 -17.83
C LEU A 376 47.16 49.25 -16.90
N SER A 377 48.00 50.23 -17.22
CA SER A 377 47.82 51.61 -16.80
C SER A 377 46.40 52.06 -17.17
N SER A 378 45.77 52.78 -16.25
CA SER A 378 44.87 53.89 -16.52
C SER A 378 44.25 53.93 -17.94
N SER A 379 43.17 53.17 -18.14
CA SER A 379 42.12 53.54 -19.09
C SER A 379 40.80 53.08 -18.49
N GLY A 380 39.84 54.00 -18.40
CA GLY A 380 38.63 53.91 -17.60
C GLY A 380 37.61 52.88 -18.10
N PHE A 381 37.98 51.60 -18.10
CA PHE A 381 37.05 50.51 -18.28
C PHE A 381 36.50 50.12 -16.89
N GLU A 382 35.36 50.70 -16.52
CA GLU A 382 34.55 50.15 -15.42
C GLU A 382 34.27 48.69 -15.77
N ALA A 383 34.62 47.76 -14.86
CA ALA A 383 34.25 46.37 -15.05
C ALA A 383 32.73 46.27 -15.22
N PRO A 384 32.24 45.50 -16.19
CA PRO A 384 30.80 45.38 -16.42
C PRO A 384 30.14 44.81 -15.17
N LYS A 385 29.19 45.57 -14.63
CA LYS A 385 28.52 45.24 -13.37
C LYS A 385 27.56 44.07 -13.52
N LEU A 386 27.11 43.77 -14.75
CA LEU A 386 26.14 42.72 -15.05
C LEU A 386 26.81 41.47 -15.64
N ARG A 387 26.46 40.28 -15.13
CA ARG A 387 26.98 38.99 -15.60
C ARG A 387 25.85 37.95 -15.71
N PRO A 388 25.57 37.37 -16.90
CA PRO A 388 24.68 36.23 -17.00
C PRO A 388 25.37 34.92 -16.63
N VAL A 389 24.57 33.98 -16.15
CA VAL A 389 25.00 32.66 -15.69
C VAL A 389 24.07 31.58 -16.24
N LEU A 390 24.63 30.43 -16.61
CA LEU A 390 23.93 29.19 -16.96
C LEU A 390 24.54 28.02 -16.18
N GLN A 391 23.69 27.22 -15.55
CA GLN A 391 24.11 26.06 -14.73
C GLN A 391 23.21 24.88 -14.98
N VAL A 392 23.78 23.68 -14.84
CA VAL A 392 23.06 22.40 -14.94
C VAL A 392 23.49 21.51 -13.78
N SER A 393 22.53 20.80 -13.17
CA SER A 393 22.80 19.71 -12.24
C SER A 393 22.05 18.44 -12.63
N GLY A 394 22.71 17.31 -12.42
CA GLY A 394 22.09 16.00 -12.43
C GLY A 394 22.16 15.38 -11.03
N LEU A 395 21.10 14.73 -10.62
CA LEU A 395 21.08 13.90 -9.41
C LEU A 395 20.66 12.49 -9.80
N ALA A 396 21.38 11.52 -9.25
CA ALA A 396 21.04 10.10 -9.37
C ALA A 396 21.10 9.46 -8.00
N ARG A 397 20.07 8.71 -7.64
CA ARG A 397 20.07 7.83 -6.47
C ARG A 397 20.34 6.39 -6.94
N PRO A 398 21.34 5.68 -6.37
CA PRO A 398 21.51 4.25 -6.64
C PRO A 398 20.31 3.44 -6.13
N SER A 399 19.95 2.39 -6.87
CA SER A 399 18.86 1.46 -6.51
C SER A 399 19.05 0.83 -5.13
N GLY A 400 17.95 0.63 -4.39
CA GLY A 400 17.93 -0.16 -3.15
C GLY A 400 18.10 0.64 -1.85
N SER A 401 17.55 1.85 -1.77
CA SER A 401 17.36 2.58 -0.48
C SER A 401 15.97 2.23 0.08
N PRO A 402 15.82 1.17 0.90
CA PRO A 402 14.52 0.56 1.19
C PRO A 402 13.60 1.45 2.03
N GLU A 403 14.18 2.42 2.74
CA GLU A 403 13.48 3.23 3.74
C GLU A 403 12.57 4.31 3.13
N VAL A 404 12.73 4.64 1.84
CA VAL A 404 11.91 5.64 1.13
C VAL A 404 10.98 4.98 0.09
N GLY A 405 11.17 3.69 -0.19
CA GLY A 405 10.35 2.97 -1.16
C GLY A 405 10.51 3.45 -2.61
N ILE A 406 11.65 4.05 -2.98
CA ILE A 406 11.96 4.45 -4.36
C ILE A 406 12.96 3.45 -4.93
N ASP A 407 12.67 2.91 -6.13
CA ASP A 407 13.56 1.97 -6.81
C ASP A 407 14.60 2.71 -7.67
N HIS A 408 14.15 3.70 -8.45
CA HIS A 408 14.99 4.52 -9.33
C HIS A 408 14.56 5.99 -9.27
N SER A 409 15.53 6.90 -9.32
CA SER A 409 15.28 8.36 -9.32
C SER A 409 16.30 9.08 -10.19
N ASN A 410 15.82 9.85 -11.15
CA ASN A 410 16.62 10.67 -12.05
C ASN A 410 16.12 12.10 -12.05
N ALA A 411 17.06 13.05 -11.97
CA ALA A 411 16.67 14.44 -11.85
C ALA A 411 17.62 15.39 -12.56
N LEU A 412 17.04 16.40 -13.23
CA LEU A 412 17.75 17.45 -13.96
C LEU A 412 17.33 18.83 -13.41
N GLY A 413 18.30 19.70 -13.16
CA GLY A 413 18.08 21.11 -12.86
C GLY A 413 18.83 22.00 -13.84
N VAL A 414 18.20 23.09 -14.28
CA VAL A 414 18.81 24.14 -15.09
C VAL A 414 18.57 25.48 -14.40
N LEU A 415 19.62 26.27 -14.20
CA LEU A 415 19.52 27.61 -13.61
C LEU A 415 20.08 28.64 -14.58
N VAL A 416 19.33 29.72 -14.78
CA VAL A 416 19.79 30.94 -15.44
C VAL A 416 19.71 32.11 -14.47
N GLY A 417 20.62 33.07 -14.59
CA GLY A 417 20.60 34.21 -13.68
C GLY A 417 21.37 35.41 -14.19
N LEU A 418 21.13 36.55 -13.52
CA LEU A 418 21.83 37.81 -13.70
C LEU A 418 22.41 38.25 -12.37
N THR A 419 23.67 38.65 -12.38
CA THR A 419 24.36 39.13 -11.18
C THR A 419 24.86 40.55 -11.35
N TYR A 420 24.77 41.36 -10.31
CA TYR A 420 25.16 42.76 -10.23
C TYR A 420 26.19 43.00 -9.13
N ASP A 421 27.38 43.48 -9.49
CA ASP A 421 28.41 43.89 -8.53
C ASP A 421 28.08 45.29 -7.96
N ALA A 422 27.50 45.35 -6.76
CA ALA A 422 27.07 46.59 -6.13
C ALA A 422 28.23 47.38 -5.50
N SER A 423 29.24 46.67 -5.00
CA SER A 423 30.48 47.22 -4.47
C SER A 423 31.63 46.20 -4.62
N PRO A 424 32.88 46.55 -4.30
CA PRO A 424 33.99 45.58 -4.30
C PRO A 424 33.75 44.38 -3.38
N ASP A 425 32.97 44.57 -2.32
CA ASP A 425 32.75 43.57 -1.26
C ASP A 425 31.35 42.93 -1.37
N LEU A 426 30.47 43.40 -2.27
CA LEU A 426 29.07 42.95 -2.34
C LEU A 426 28.59 42.78 -3.78
N SER A 427 28.03 41.60 -4.06
CA SER A 427 27.29 41.29 -5.29
C SER A 427 25.88 40.78 -4.98
N LEU A 428 24.96 41.10 -5.86
CA LEU A 428 23.55 40.71 -5.80
C LEU A 428 23.19 39.91 -7.04
N GLY A 429 22.23 39.00 -6.95
CA GLY A 429 21.78 38.20 -8.09
C GLY A 429 20.29 37.92 -8.07
N ALA A 430 19.76 37.66 -9.26
CA ALA A 430 18.44 37.12 -9.48
C ALA A 430 18.57 35.89 -10.38
N THR A 431 17.87 34.82 -10.02
CA THR A 431 17.94 33.51 -10.67
C THR A 431 16.55 32.98 -10.97
N LEU A 432 16.45 32.26 -12.08
CA LEU A 432 15.32 31.46 -12.49
C LEU A 432 15.86 30.05 -12.72
N ALA A 433 15.33 29.08 -11.98
CA ALA A 433 15.67 27.68 -12.14
C ALA A 433 14.44 26.90 -12.62
N TYR A 434 14.69 25.87 -13.43
CA TYR A 434 13.73 24.87 -13.82
C TYR A 434 14.27 23.49 -13.42
N SER A 435 13.40 22.62 -12.94
CA SER A 435 13.73 21.24 -12.62
C SER A 435 12.74 20.26 -13.18
N ARG A 436 13.26 19.08 -13.54
CA ARG A 436 12.49 17.89 -13.85
C ARG A 436 13.00 16.70 -13.04
N ASN A 437 12.10 15.89 -12.51
CA ASN A 437 12.41 14.66 -11.78
C ASN A 437 11.47 13.54 -12.22
N GLU A 438 12.00 12.32 -12.28
CA GLU A 438 11.23 11.11 -12.57
C GLU A 438 11.65 10.03 -11.56
N ASP A 439 10.71 9.58 -10.74
CA ASP A 439 10.88 8.56 -9.71
C ASP A 439 10.02 7.32 -10.03
N THR A 440 10.60 6.13 -9.90
CA THR A 440 9.87 4.85 -9.96
C THR A 440 9.67 4.31 -8.55
N LEU A 441 8.43 4.00 -8.19
CA LEU A 441 8.07 3.59 -6.85
C LEU A 441 8.29 2.08 -6.67
N ALA A 442 8.81 1.67 -5.51
CA ALA A 442 9.05 0.27 -5.17
C ALA A 442 7.75 -0.54 -5.01
N ILE A 443 6.63 0.15 -4.76
CA ILE A 443 5.29 -0.44 -4.69
C ILE A 443 4.60 -0.53 -6.06
N GLY A 444 5.25 -0.06 -7.13
CA GLY A 444 4.65 0.11 -8.46
C GLY A 444 4.13 1.53 -8.68
N GLY A 445 4.02 1.92 -9.95
CA GLY A 445 3.75 3.31 -10.34
C GLY A 445 4.98 4.21 -10.44
N SER A 446 4.73 5.50 -10.66
CA SER A 446 5.75 6.51 -10.91
C SER A 446 5.31 7.90 -10.45
N LEU A 447 6.29 8.76 -10.18
CA LEU A 447 6.08 10.18 -9.89
C LEU A 447 6.98 11.02 -10.79
N ASP A 448 6.36 11.94 -11.51
CA ASP A 448 7.02 12.92 -12.35
C ASP A 448 6.81 14.31 -11.75
N GLN A 449 7.84 15.14 -11.80
CA GLN A 449 7.81 16.49 -11.24
C GLN A 449 8.41 17.48 -12.21
N ASP A 450 7.68 18.56 -12.49
CA ASP A 450 8.16 19.73 -13.20
C ASP A 450 8.05 20.94 -12.30
N GLY A 451 9.09 21.78 -12.24
CA GLY A 451 9.12 22.88 -11.29
C GLY A 451 9.95 24.06 -11.71
N VAL A 452 9.56 25.23 -11.22
CA VAL A 452 10.22 26.51 -11.47
C VAL A 452 10.49 27.20 -10.15
N MET A 453 11.71 27.70 -9.97
CA MET A 453 12.12 28.43 -8.77
C MET A 453 12.68 29.80 -9.14
N LEU A 454 12.17 30.84 -8.47
CA LEU A 454 12.71 32.19 -8.51
C LEU A 454 13.55 32.44 -7.27
N GLY A 455 14.80 32.88 -7.46
CA GLY A 455 15.72 33.14 -6.36
C GLY A 455 16.34 34.53 -6.42
N LEU A 456 16.49 35.18 -5.26
CA LEU A 456 17.33 36.34 -5.07
C LEU A 456 18.53 35.94 -4.21
N ASP A 457 19.73 36.31 -4.64
CA ASP A 457 20.96 35.90 -3.99
C ASP A 457 21.88 37.09 -3.68
N MET A 458 22.75 36.90 -2.70
CA MET A 458 23.81 37.85 -2.37
C MET A 458 25.12 37.12 -2.08
N ALA A 459 26.23 37.76 -2.40
CA ALA A 459 27.55 37.33 -1.96
C ALA A 459 28.34 38.53 -1.45
N PHE A 460 28.86 38.39 -0.24
CA PHE A 460 29.65 39.37 0.48
C PHE A 460 31.01 38.80 0.83
N GLU A 461 32.08 39.57 0.63
CA GLU A 461 33.43 39.20 1.05
C GLU A 461 34.20 40.41 1.53
N ARG A 462 34.85 40.28 2.69
CA ARG A 462 35.76 41.31 3.21
C ARG A 462 36.91 40.66 3.97
N GLY A 463 38.08 40.61 3.33
CA GLY A 463 39.25 39.95 3.88
C GLY A 463 39.02 38.42 3.98
N PRO A 464 39.25 37.79 5.13
CA PRO A 464 39.02 36.35 5.29
C PRO A 464 37.54 35.97 5.47
N LEU A 465 36.68 36.94 5.81
CA LEU A 465 35.27 36.72 6.08
C LEU A 465 34.46 36.80 4.78
N TRP A 466 33.59 35.83 4.56
CA TRP A 466 32.62 35.85 3.48
C TRP A 466 31.26 35.31 3.93
N ALA A 467 30.22 35.73 3.23
CA ALA A 467 28.86 35.25 3.41
C ALA A 467 28.12 35.21 2.07
N VAL A 468 27.29 34.20 1.88
CA VAL A 468 26.34 34.11 0.78
C VAL A 468 24.95 33.83 1.34
N ALA A 469 23.92 34.38 0.70
CA ALA A 469 22.55 34.11 1.07
C ALA A 469 21.69 33.97 -0.18
N VAL A 470 20.63 33.17 -0.08
CA VAL A 470 19.62 32.99 -1.12
C VAL A 470 18.26 33.04 -0.44
N ALA A 471 17.30 33.73 -1.04
CA ALA A 471 15.88 33.61 -0.73
C ALA A 471 15.17 33.17 -2.01
N HIS A 472 14.23 32.23 -1.90
CA HIS A 472 13.56 31.65 -3.07
C HIS A 472 12.08 31.35 -2.82
N VAL A 473 11.34 31.32 -3.93
CA VAL A 473 9.98 30.78 -4.03
C VAL A 473 9.93 29.86 -5.24
N GLY A 474 9.16 28.78 -5.17
CA GLY A 474 9.02 27.82 -6.26
C GLY A 474 7.60 27.28 -6.38
N GLU A 475 7.25 26.95 -7.61
CA GLU A 475 5.99 26.31 -8.02
C GLU A 475 6.35 25.00 -8.71
N ASN A 476 5.63 23.93 -8.42
CA ASN A 476 5.89 22.59 -8.90
C ASN A 476 4.55 21.92 -9.25
N SER A 477 4.52 21.16 -10.32
CA SER A 477 3.45 20.22 -10.63
C SER A 477 4.01 18.81 -10.45
N VAL A 478 3.19 17.93 -9.89
CA VAL A 478 3.48 16.53 -9.61
C VAL A 478 2.39 15.69 -10.25
N GLU A 479 2.79 14.87 -11.22
CA GLU A 479 1.92 13.94 -11.91
C GLU A 479 2.44 12.51 -11.74
N GLY A 480 1.60 11.49 -11.89
CA GLY A 480 2.08 10.13 -11.82
C GLY A 480 1.00 9.08 -11.68
N THR A 481 1.41 7.90 -11.24
CA THR A 481 0.52 6.78 -10.95
C THR A 481 0.94 6.07 -9.66
N ARG A 482 -0.04 5.59 -8.92
CA ARG A 482 0.15 4.63 -7.81
C ARG A 482 -0.48 3.31 -8.20
N ASP A 483 0.33 2.28 -8.31
CA ASP A 483 -0.18 0.91 -8.46
C ASP A 483 -0.47 0.32 -7.06
N PHE A 484 -1.52 -0.50 -6.99
CA PHE A 484 -1.99 -1.16 -5.77
C PHE A 484 -2.19 -2.65 -6.03
N THR A 485 -1.79 -3.50 -5.08
CA THR A 485 -2.09 -4.94 -5.14
C THR A 485 -2.25 -5.50 -3.74
N LEU A 486 -3.46 -5.98 -3.41
CA LEU A 486 -3.73 -6.73 -2.20
C LEU A 486 -3.67 -8.24 -2.46
N ARG A 487 -2.91 -8.93 -1.61
CA ARG A 487 -2.86 -10.40 -1.58
C ARG A 487 -3.48 -10.93 -0.31
N SER A 488 -4.27 -12.00 -0.46
CA SER A 488 -4.89 -12.75 0.64
C SER A 488 -3.86 -13.54 1.46
N GLY A 489 -4.31 -14.14 2.58
CA GLY A 489 -3.52 -15.03 3.43
C GLY A 489 -2.94 -16.28 2.72
N LEU A 490 -3.53 -16.70 1.59
CA LEU A 490 -3.02 -17.76 0.72
C LEU A 490 -2.15 -17.23 -0.44
N GLY A 491 -1.97 -15.91 -0.56
CA GLY A 491 -1.13 -15.27 -1.58
C GLY A 491 -1.82 -14.91 -2.90
N ALA A 492 -3.09 -15.29 -3.07
CA ALA A 492 -3.92 -14.91 -4.21
C ALA A 492 -4.13 -13.39 -4.26
N VAL A 493 -4.10 -12.78 -5.45
CA VAL A 493 -4.46 -11.37 -5.65
C VAL A 493 -5.98 -11.23 -5.52
N VAL A 494 -6.42 -10.38 -4.60
CA VAL A 494 -7.85 -10.20 -4.26
C VAL A 494 -8.35 -8.78 -4.51
N ALA A 495 -7.45 -7.81 -4.66
CA ALA A 495 -7.75 -6.48 -5.17
C ALA A 495 -6.49 -5.92 -5.85
N GLN A 496 -6.67 -5.12 -6.89
CA GLN A 496 -5.58 -4.41 -7.56
C GLN A 496 -6.14 -3.17 -8.27
N GLY A 497 -5.30 -2.16 -8.46
CA GLY A 497 -5.69 -0.93 -9.15
C GLY A 497 -4.46 -0.13 -9.57
N SER A 498 -4.68 0.84 -10.47
CA SER A 498 -3.68 1.84 -10.84
C SER A 498 -4.36 3.20 -10.85
N PHE A 499 -3.87 4.10 -10.01
CA PHE A 499 -4.53 5.36 -9.72
C PHE A 499 -3.69 6.53 -10.21
N GLY A 500 -4.28 7.41 -11.01
CA GLY A 500 -3.62 8.62 -11.50
C GLY A 500 -3.50 9.69 -10.41
N LEU A 501 -2.31 10.29 -10.32
CA LEU A 501 -1.93 11.34 -9.38
C LEU A 501 -1.71 12.64 -10.17
N ASP A 502 -2.28 13.75 -9.67
CA ASP A 502 -2.09 15.08 -10.25
C ASP A 502 -2.29 16.13 -9.14
N THR A 503 -1.23 16.86 -8.80
CA THR A 503 -1.28 17.93 -7.79
C THR A 503 -0.22 19.00 -8.04
N ASP A 504 -0.46 20.18 -7.46
CA ASP A 504 0.49 21.29 -7.43
C ASP A 504 1.17 21.40 -6.05
N ALA A 505 2.36 21.98 -6.02
CA ALA A 505 3.14 22.16 -4.81
C ALA A 505 3.99 23.43 -4.83
N GLN A 506 4.05 24.11 -3.68
CA GLN A 506 4.77 25.35 -3.48
C GLN A 506 5.92 25.19 -2.49
N THR A 507 7.01 25.89 -2.77
CA THR A 507 8.16 25.99 -1.86
C THR A 507 8.52 27.44 -1.62
N ARG A 508 8.91 27.75 -0.38
CA ARG A 508 9.47 29.06 -0.03
C ARG A 508 10.55 28.89 1.02
N GLY A 509 11.69 29.51 0.80
CA GLY A 509 12.84 29.27 1.65
C GLY A 509 13.88 30.36 1.60
N ALA A 510 14.80 30.26 2.54
CA ALA A 510 15.98 31.07 2.59
C ALA A 510 17.13 30.27 3.19
N ALA A 511 18.30 30.42 2.60
CA ALA A 511 19.51 29.82 3.09
C ALA A 511 20.59 30.88 3.25
N VAL A 512 21.48 30.68 4.22
CA VAL A 512 22.68 31.49 4.43
C VAL A 512 23.86 30.58 4.68
N LYS A 513 25.01 30.94 4.14
CA LYS A 513 26.28 30.28 4.40
C LYS A 513 27.36 31.32 4.66
N LEU A 514 28.09 31.13 5.73
CA LEU A 514 29.17 31.99 6.18
C LEU A 514 30.46 31.19 6.27
N GLY A 515 31.58 31.85 6.03
CA GLY A 515 32.87 31.21 6.22
C GLY A 515 33.99 32.19 6.48
N TYR A 516 35.08 31.61 6.97
CA TYR A 516 36.28 32.34 7.33
C TYR A 516 37.50 31.61 6.79
N ASP A 517 38.06 32.12 5.69
CA ASP A 517 39.16 31.50 4.97
C ASP A 517 40.51 32.05 5.44
N LEU A 518 41.34 31.16 5.99
CA LEU A 518 42.73 31.43 6.29
C LEU A 518 43.59 31.08 5.07
N THR A 519 44.40 32.05 4.63
CA THR A 519 45.44 31.77 3.63
C THR A 519 46.60 31.06 4.32
N THR A 520 46.74 29.76 4.06
CA THR A 520 47.81 28.94 4.66
C THR A 520 49.09 28.99 3.82
N THR A 521 48.96 29.11 2.49
CA THR A 521 50.05 29.41 1.54
C THR A 521 49.50 30.26 0.39
N PRO A 522 50.34 30.85 -0.49
CA PRO A 522 49.85 31.62 -1.65
C PRO A 522 48.93 30.85 -2.60
N VAL A 523 48.92 29.52 -2.53
CA VAL A 523 48.12 28.64 -3.39
C VAL A 523 47.10 27.80 -2.61
N MET A 524 47.02 27.94 -1.28
CA MET A 524 46.12 27.16 -0.42
C MET A 524 45.34 28.06 0.52
N ARG A 525 44.03 27.84 0.59
CA ARG A 525 43.12 28.42 1.58
C ARG A 525 42.44 27.29 2.35
N ALA A 526 42.23 27.48 3.63
CA ALA A 526 41.46 26.58 4.46
C ALA A 526 40.62 27.39 5.43
N GLY A 527 39.37 27.00 5.65
CA GLY A 527 38.44 27.79 6.45
C GLY A 527 37.36 26.96 7.09
N LEU A 528 36.77 27.53 8.13
CA LEU A 528 35.54 27.02 8.71
C LEU A 528 34.35 27.55 7.90
N VAL A 529 33.33 26.71 7.77
CA VAL A 529 32.06 27.07 7.15
C VAL A 529 30.91 26.73 8.08
N GLY A 530 29.90 27.56 8.09
CA GLY A 530 28.63 27.29 8.75
C GLY A 530 27.47 27.80 7.90
N GLY A 531 26.29 27.24 8.10
CA GLY A 531 25.12 27.67 7.35
C GLY A 531 23.83 27.25 8.02
N LEU A 532 22.76 27.92 7.61
CA LEU A 532 21.39 27.61 7.98
C LEU A 532 20.55 27.66 6.70
N ASP A 533 19.80 26.61 6.44
CA ASP A 533 18.90 26.49 5.30
C ASP A 533 17.50 26.16 5.82
N TYR A 534 16.53 27.04 5.54
CA TYR A 534 15.13 26.83 5.90
C TYR A 534 14.28 26.83 4.65
N THR A 535 13.41 25.82 4.54
CA THR A 535 12.39 25.75 3.49
C THR A 535 11.07 25.26 4.07
N HIS A 536 9.99 25.95 3.70
CA HIS A 536 8.63 25.52 3.92
C HIS A 536 8.07 24.94 2.62
N TYR A 537 7.38 23.80 2.74
CA TYR A 537 6.79 23.04 1.66
C TYR A 537 5.29 22.92 1.85
N GLN A 538 4.53 23.09 0.78
CA GLN A 538 3.09 22.86 0.71
C GLN A 538 2.80 22.04 -0.55
N ILE A 539 2.11 20.91 -0.41
CA ILE A 539 1.58 20.11 -1.51
C ILE A 539 0.06 20.20 -1.40
N ASP A 540 -0.61 20.60 -2.47
CA ASP A 540 -2.04 20.81 -2.46
C ASP A 540 -2.79 19.47 -2.34
N GLY A 541 -3.96 19.51 -1.72
CA GLY A 541 -4.83 18.33 -1.62
C GLY A 541 -5.42 17.98 -2.97
N PHE A 542 -5.59 16.69 -3.24
CA PHE A 542 -6.10 16.19 -4.52
C PHE A 542 -6.77 14.83 -4.35
N THR A 543 -7.59 14.44 -5.33
CA THR A 543 -8.23 13.13 -5.39
C THR A 543 -7.65 12.34 -6.55
N GLU A 544 -7.28 11.10 -6.29
CA GLU A 544 -6.83 10.17 -7.31
C GLU A 544 -7.89 9.92 -8.38
N THR A 545 -7.43 9.61 -9.59
CA THR A 545 -8.30 9.20 -10.70
C THR A 545 -8.16 7.70 -10.95
N GLY A 546 -9.27 7.03 -11.27
CA GLY A 546 -9.31 5.58 -11.50
C GLY A 546 -10.76 5.11 -11.58
N THR A 547 -10.98 3.87 -12.04
CA THR A 547 -12.31 3.22 -12.05
C THR A 547 -12.43 2.10 -11.04
N GLU A 548 -11.29 1.62 -10.56
CA GLU A 548 -11.11 0.57 -9.60
C GLU A 548 -11.40 1.10 -8.19
N ARG A 549 -11.87 0.21 -7.31
CA ARG A 549 -12.05 0.50 -5.89
C ARG A 549 -10.71 0.74 -5.20
N GLY A 550 -10.66 1.76 -4.34
CA GLY A 550 -9.48 2.08 -3.54
C GLY A 550 -8.71 3.32 -3.99
N ALA A 551 -9.30 4.14 -4.85
CA ALA A 551 -8.84 5.51 -5.06
C ALA A 551 -9.02 6.32 -3.77
N VAL A 552 -8.10 7.24 -3.50
CA VAL A 552 -8.14 8.05 -2.29
C VAL A 552 -8.06 9.55 -2.55
N THR A 553 -8.47 10.32 -1.56
CA THR A 553 -8.25 11.77 -1.49
C THR A 553 -7.18 12.08 -0.46
N TYR A 554 -6.19 12.84 -0.90
CA TYR A 554 -5.12 13.39 -0.09
C TYR A 554 -5.50 14.79 0.40
N ASP A 555 -5.40 15.01 1.70
CA ASP A 555 -5.46 16.37 2.25
C ASP A 555 -4.20 17.17 1.89
N GLU A 556 -4.28 18.50 2.00
CA GLU A 556 -3.12 19.38 1.87
C GLU A 556 -2.02 18.97 2.86
N GLN A 557 -0.79 18.86 2.37
CA GLN A 557 0.37 18.47 3.17
C GLN A 557 1.33 19.65 3.32
N THR A 558 1.62 20.03 4.57
CA THR A 558 2.60 21.08 4.87
C THR A 558 3.71 20.54 5.76
N PHE A 559 4.96 20.86 5.45
CA PHE A 559 6.10 20.51 6.30
C PHE A 559 7.26 21.48 6.12
N GLU A 560 8.21 21.42 7.04
CA GLU A 560 9.36 22.34 7.09
C GLU A 560 10.66 21.57 7.26
N SER A 561 11.72 22.07 6.61
CA SER A 561 13.10 21.66 6.84
C SER A 561 13.92 22.88 7.28
N ALA A 562 14.75 22.70 8.29
CA ALA A 562 15.64 23.70 8.87
C ALA A 562 17.00 23.07 9.17
N GLU A 563 17.90 23.05 8.20
CA GLU A 563 19.20 22.41 8.31
C GLU A 563 20.28 23.37 8.81
N LEU A 564 20.84 23.08 9.99
CA LEU A 564 22.10 23.65 10.46
C LEU A 564 23.27 22.89 9.85
N SER A 565 24.24 23.60 9.28
CA SER A 565 25.48 23.02 8.77
C SER A 565 26.70 23.60 9.47
N LEU A 566 27.65 22.73 9.85
CA LEU A 566 28.95 23.10 10.41
C LEU A 566 30.04 22.24 9.79
N GLY A 567 31.05 22.89 9.23
CA GLY A 567 32.05 22.19 8.44
C GLY A 567 33.34 22.96 8.22
N GLY A 568 34.13 22.43 7.30
CA GLY A 568 35.35 23.06 6.84
C GLY A 568 35.52 22.90 5.34
N ARG A 569 36.20 23.87 4.73
CA ARG A 569 36.59 23.82 3.33
C ARG A 569 38.09 24.01 3.16
N VAL A 570 38.63 23.37 2.13
CA VAL A 570 40.01 23.55 1.66
C VAL A 570 39.99 23.84 0.18
N GLN A 571 40.75 24.83 -0.24
CA GLN A 571 40.90 25.21 -1.64
C GLN A 571 42.38 25.28 -2.01
N ARG A 572 42.70 24.79 -3.21
CA ARG A 572 44.05 24.82 -3.79
C ARG A 572 44.01 25.37 -5.21
N THR A 573 44.82 26.37 -5.49
CA THR A 573 45.09 26.76 -6.87
C THR A 573 46.17 25.87 -7.47
N VAL A 574 45.89 25.28 -8.62
CA VAL A 574 46.83 24.51 -9.44
C VAL A 574 46.90 25.10 -10.84
N ALA A 575 48.07 25.02 -11.48
CA ALA A 575 48.24 25.40 -12.87
C ALA A 575 48.08 24.17 -13.76
N LEU A 576 47.11 24.20 -14.68
CA LEU A 576 46.91 23.21 -15.73
C LEU A 576 47.31 23.87 -17.06
N GLY A 577 48.59 23.75 -17.42
CA GLY A 577 49.17 24.52 -18.53
C GLY A 577 49.16 26.01 -18.23
N ALA A 578 48.55 26.82 -19.10
CA ALA A 578 48.40 28.27 -18.92
C ALA A 578 47.14 28.66 -18.11
N MET A 579 46.28 27.70 -17.76
CA MET A 579 45.01 27.95 -17.09
C MET A 579 45.12 27.71 -15.58
N PRO A 580 44.88 28.72 -14.73
CA PRO A 580 44.74 28.50 -13.29
C PRO A 580 43.39 27.82 -12.99
N VAL A 581 43.43 26.77 -12.17
CA VAL A 581 42.26 26.03 -11.70
C VAL A 581 42.26 26.02 -10.18
N VAL A 582 41.13 26.33 -9.57
CA VAL A 582 40.94 26.23 -8.12
C VAL A 582 40.20 24.94 -7.82
N LEU A 583 40.88 24.00 -7.17
CA LEU A 583 40.29 22.77 -6.67
C LEU A 583 39.81 23.01 -5.24
N GLY A 584 38.57 22.63 -4.93
CA GLY A 584 37.97 22.76 -3.61
C GLY A 584 37.47 21.43 -3.08
N ALA A 585 37.55 21.26 -1.76
CA ALA A 585 36.89 20.20 -1.03
C ALA A 585 36.18 20.80 0.19
N GLU A 586 34.97 20.32 0.48
CA GLU A 586 34.17 20.72 1.63
C GLU A 586 33.58 19.48 2.31
N ALA A 587 33.54 19.51 3.64
CA ALA A 587 32.84 18.52 4.44
C ALA A 587 32.10 19.21 5.58
N SER A 588 30.83 18.87 5.76
CA SER A 588 29.95 19.48 6.74
C SER A 588 29.12 18.42 7.46
N TRP A 589 29.00 18.57 8.77
CA TRP A 589 27.96 17.91 9.55
C TRP A 589 26.68 18.73 9.44
N ILE A 590 25.57 18.05 9.23
CA ILE A 590 24.24 18.64 9.09
C ILE A 590 23.36 18.17 10.24
N HIS A 591 22.53 19.08 10.77
CA HIS A 591 21.51 18.78 11.75
C HIS A 591 20.17 19.41 11.34
N GLU A 592 19.13 18.59 11.19
CA GLU A 592 17.76 19.00 10.91
C GLU A 592 17.09 19.47 12.22
N LEU A 593 16.71 20.74 12.29
CA LEU A 593 16.11 21.39 13.45
C LEU A 593 14.58 21.36 13.43
N ALA A 594 13.97 21.28 12.25
CA ALA A 594 12.54 21.10 12.04
C ALA A 594 12.22 19.60 11.89
N ASP A 595 11.07 19.24 11.33
CA ASP A 595 10.73 17.83 11.10
C ASP A 595 11.44 17.24 9.87
N GLY A 596 11.74 18.05 8.86
CA GLY A 596 12.48 17.69 7.64
C GLY A 596 11.64 16.98 6.60
N ALA A 597 10.55 16.34 7.03
CA ALA A 597 9.56 15.64 6.21
C ALA A 597 8.20 15.67 6.95
N PRO A 598 7.09 15.35 6.27
CA PRO A 598 5.82 15.10 6.94
C PRO A 598 5.98 14.02 8.01
N THR A 599 5.24 14.14 9.11
CA THR A 599 5.18 13.10 10.15
C THR A 599 3.93 12.22 10.02
N SER A 600 2.92 12.74 9.33
CA SER A 600 1.73 12.00 8.92
C SER A 600 1.08 12.65 7.71
N THR A 601 0.19 11.91 7.05
CA THR A 601 -0.80 12.45 6.11
C THR A 601 -2.19 11.95 6.49
N THR A 602 -3.20 12.73 6.13
CA THR A 602 -4.60 12.33 6.21
C THR A 602 -5.06 11.91 4.82
N ILE A 603 -5.64 10.72 4.76
CA ILE A 603 -6.15 10.11 3.54
C ILE A 603 -7.61 9.76 3.78
N THR A 604 -8.46 10.08 2.82
CA THR A 604 -9.87 9.70 2.83
C THR A 604 -10.11 8.73 1.68
N ASP A 605 -10.60 7.54 1.97
CA ASP A 605 -11.00 6.61 0.91
C ASP A 605 -12.32 7.02 0.24
N GLU A 606 -12.70 6.31 -0.82
CA GLU A 606 -13.92 6.56 -1.60
C GLU A 606 -15.22 6.45 -0.78
N GLU A 607 -15.20 5.78 0.37
CA GLU A 607 -16.35 5.67 1.29
C GLU A 607 -16.40 6.79 2.33
N GLY A 608 -15.40 7.68 2.32
CA GLY A 608 -15.29 8.78 3.27
C GLY A 608 -14.66 8.38 4.60
N THR A 609 -14.06 7.19 4.70
CA THR A 609 -13.34 6.79 5.90
C THR A 609 -11.98 7.47 5.92
N VAL A 610 -11.73 8.19 7.01
CA VAL A 610 -10.51 8.98 7.20
C VAL A 610 -9.47 8.15 7.94
N GLN A 611 -8.28 8.03 7.34
CA GLN A 611 -7.13 7.35 7.90
C GLN A 611 -5.94 8.31 8.01
N THR A 612 -5.16 8.16 9.08
CA THR A 612 -3.92 8.90 9.26
C THR A 612 -2.74 7.95 9.09
N ALA A 613 -2.05 8.05 7.96
CA ALA A 613 -0.80 7.33 7.74
C ALA A 613 0.34 8.10 8.42
N SER A 614 0.98 7.49 9.41
CA SER A 614 2.14 8.06 10.11
C SER A 614 3.44 7.55 9.50
N TYR A 615 4.45 8.42 9.44
CA TYR A 615 5.75 8.11 8.87
C TYR A 615 6.82 7.92 9.94
N SER A 616 7.79 7.07 9.69
CA SER A 616 9.02 7.03 10.48
C SER A 616 9.78 8.35 10.29
N ARG A 617 10.27 8.93 11.39
CA ARG A 617 11.03 10.20 11.31
C ARG A 617 12.31 9.99 10.50
N ALA A 618 12.60 10.97 9.65
CA ALA A 618 13.90 11.08 9.01
C ALA A 618 15.01 11.36 10.03
N ASP A 619 16.21 10.89 9.71
CA ASP A 619 17.45 11.14 10.44
C ASP A 619 17.67 12.63 10.69
N LYS A 620 17.90 13.01 11.96
CA LYS A 620 18.16 14.40 12.30
C LYS A 620 19.59 14.83 12.05
N SER A 621 20.53 13.92 11.80
CA SER A 621 21.94 14.26 11.66
C SER A 621 22.64 13.41 10.62
N PHE A 622 23.33 14.05 9.68
CA PHE A 622 24.03 13.37 8.59
C PHE A 622 25.23 14.18 8.11
N GLY A 623 26.00 13.65 7.15
CA GLY A 623 27.15 14.34 6.56
C GLY A 623 26.91 14.76 5.11
N ARG A 624 27.53 15.87 4.70
CA ARG A 624 27.72 16.23 3.30
C ARG A 624 29.19 16.39 2.98
N VAL A 625 29.58 15.86 1.82
CA VAL A 625 30.93 16.00 1.28
C VAL A 625 30.84 16.47 -0.17
N GLY A 626 31.74 17.37 -0.56
CA GLY A 626 31.73 17.96 -1.89
C GLY A 626 33.14 18.22 -2.41
N LEU A 627 33.32 17.99 -3.70
CA LEU A 627 34.49 18.37 -4.47
C LEU A 627 34.07 19.39 -5.52
N SER A 628 34.94 20.37 -5.78
CA SER A 628 34.71 21.40 -6.78
C SER A 628 35.99 21.69 -7.57
N ALA A 629 35.80 22.10 -8.82
CA ALA A 629 36.87 22.64 -9.64
C ALA A 629 36.35 23.89 -10.34
N ASP A 630 37.08 24.99 -10.21
CA ASP A 630 36.75 26.24 -10.88
C ASP A 630 37.89 26.69 -11.79
N PHE A 631 37.55 27.20 -12.97
CA PHE A 631 38.52 27.50 -14.02
C PHE A 631 38.10 28.71 -14.87
N LEU A 632 39.07 29.28 -15.57
CA LEU A 632 38.83 30.28 -16.62
C LEU A 632 38.72 29.58 -17.96
N VAL A 633 37.59 29.76 -18.64
CA VAL A 633 37.40 29.31 -20.04
C VAL A 633 37.98 30.36 -21.00
N SER A 634 37.83 31.64 -20.66
CA SER A 634 38.41 32.77 -21.39
C SER A 634 38.69 33.93 -20.44
N ALA A 635 39.26 35.03 -20.94
CA ALA A 635 39.42 36.27 -20.16
C ALA A 635 38.09 36.85 -19.62
N ARG A 636 36.96 36.43 -20.20
CA ARG A 636 35.61 36.89 -19.86
C ARG A 636 34.66 35.78 -19.40
N THR A 637 35.13 34.54 -19.32
CA THR A 637 34.27 33.39 -19.04
C THR A 637 34.88 32.53 -17.94
N THR A 638 34.14 32.32 -16.87
CA THR A 638 34.48 31.42 -15.77
C THR A 638 33.62 30.16 -15.86
N GLY A 639 34.18 29.01 -15.53
CA GLY A 639 33.46 27.75 -15.43
C GLY A 639 33.72 27.08 -14.10
N TRP A 640 32.80 26.20 -13.71
CA TRP A 640 32.95 25.35 -12.53
C TRP A 640 32.28 23.99 -12.73
N VAL A 641 32.76 23.00 -12.00
CA VAL A 641 32.18 21.65 -11.89
C VAL A 641 32.18 21.23 -10.42
N THR A 642 31.14 20.55 -9.98
CA THR A 642 31.01 19.99 -8.64
C THR A 642 30.59 18.54 -8.68
N VAL A 643 31.02 17.79 -7.66
CA VAL A 643 30.48 16.48 -7.31
C VAL A 643 30.24 16.49 -5.81
N GLY A 644 29.03 16.17 -5.39
CA GLY A 644 28.62 16.17 -3.99
C GLY A 644 27.93 14.87 -3.60
N SER A 645 28.02 14.52 -2.33
CA SER A 645 27.28 13.39 -1.77
C SER A 645 26.79 13.64 -0.35
N ARG A 646 25.60 13.09 -0.06
CA ARG A 646 25.06 12.93 1.28
C ARG A 646 25.48 11.56 1.83
N VAL A 647 25.96 11.51 3.06
CA VAL A 647 26.46 10.30 3.71
C VAL A 647 25.84 10.12 5.10
N LYS A 648 25.66 8.85 5.52
CA LYS A 648 25.06 8.49 6.82
C LYS A 648 23.71 9.17 7.07
N HIS A 649 22.80 8.96 6.13
CA HIS A 649 21.41 9.36 6.23
C HIS A 649 20.57 8.13 5.91
N ASP A 650 19.58 7.84 6.74
CA ASP A 650 18.62 6.74 6.65
C ASP A 650 18.00 6.61 5.23
N GLY A 651 17.46 7.71 4.67
CA GLY A 651 17.02 7.79 3.26
C GLY A 651 18.09 7.63 2.16
N GLY A 652 19.25 7.03 2.45
CA GLY A 652 20.27 6.64 1.48
C GLY A 652 21.29 7.72 1.12
N SER A 653 22.38 7.27 0.49
CA SER A 653 23.42 8.16 -0.06
C SER A 653 22.96 8.72 -1.41
N GLN A 654 23.09 10.02 -1.57
CA GLN A 654 22.79 10.72 -2.83
C GLN A 654 24.09 11.15 -3.52
N TRP A 655 24.08 11.20 -4.85
CA TRP A 655 25.18 11.75 -5.63
C TRP A 655 24.65 12.82 -6.58
N GLY A 656 25.23 14.01 -6.49
CA GLY A 656 24.93 15.12 -7.36
C GLY A 656 26.16 15.53 -8.17
N ILE A 657 25.96 15.83 -9.45
CA ILE A 657 26.98 16.40 -10.32
C ILE A 657 26.43 17.73 -10.83
N GLY A 658 27.23 18.79 -10.74
CA GLY A 658 26.87 20.11 -11.22
C GLY A 658 27.93 20.70 -12.13
N ALA A 659 27.53 21.53 -13.07
CA ALA A 659 28.44 22.36 -13.85
C ALA A 659 27.80 23.71 -14.19
N GLY A 660 28.61 24.75 -14.32
CA GLY A 660 28.11 26.07 -14.68
C GLY A 660 29.13 26.96 -15.35
N LEU A 661 28.62 27.95 -16.08
CA LEU A 661 29.38 28.97 -16.79
C LEU A 661 28.87 30.37 -16.43
N GLY A 662 29.79 31.30 -16.16
CA GLY A 662 29.52 32.71 -15.96
C GLY A 662 30.26 33.56 -16.99
N MET A 663 29.56 34.51 -17.61
CA MET A 663 30.12 35.37 -18.66
C MET A 663 30.15 36.83 -18.22
N ARG A 664 31.22 37.54 -18.56
CA ARG A 664 31.38 38.99 -18.34
C ARG A 664 31.28 39.70 -19.68
N PHE A 665 30.36 40.65 -19.83
CA PHE A 665 30.11 41.34 -21.10
C PHE A 665 30.85 42.66 -21.20
#